data_AF-A0A813HV60-F1
#
_entry.id   AF-A0A813HV60-F1
#
_cell.length_a   1.000
_cell.length_b   1.000
_cell.length_c   1.000
_cell.angle_alpha   90.00
_cell.angle_beta   90.00
_cell.angle_gamma   90.00
#
_symmetry.space_group_name_H-M   'P 1'
#
loop_
_entity.id
_entity.type
_entity.pdbx_description
1 polymer ?
#
loop_
_entity_poly.entity_id
_entity_poly.type
_entity_poly.pdbx_seq_one_letter_code
_entity_poly.pdbx_strand_id
1 'polypeptide(L)'
;MPLPPVPSRGGNKTQKLISELFKWLKIKDVDVASCATDVSGVEVYLSHLKVDLIGKLDEKHYERAVLDLSHTISALSNSVTNCNVPEVQQKLDVLAASIRWANISMSDVDRSVHVLVDARDLWLQILKVTAAAKSGDMSKVGQALGDLLDKWSSVTGGCKADSKACNLIDGLLRALSVALPDVAPCEEAMEPVVKFLYEGAKEFREKDYKLAVASFAAGVNAVERAISQDSCGLQSIAAAVNGSLGSKLGAAVVSVEQGGAVKIVVGSADVYPELYALVMDFEQDDFSGVGLQMGALLAQLRSSDCISKACIVVEGLMAALQIGVVDLRPCHAQIDEVWGSMLDFTREIDMQQWSDAFKSLSDTLTGLAQSVDSCDVPKLAASLEDTSTRLQEDAVANLIGQVSQLLVSGADVSMDLQRAILDFRGDRWHALGRDLGGLSDKASRKDCHSFVCELLEGMLKEGELNLTDFEECASDLRNAESDFAVGAAMWAKGDPGNGVRYWASALNQVAKSVQGCDLKAQMNFLEQEANVLGLGNVSLLNDTVSVLLHGADVYEELYAAMGDMAMHDYRGAGAKMGQVMSDLNSWTQGHLCGAPICYVVSGITQYLGSLEDDEKKCGSDFTGAWRSFENAYSDISNETSKHWFAFSQNATEVTQGVHEIGNGFQLISESVENCHMVALAKLLENLSLKFGLQASIGWFAGVIKIIINGVQVEQSIAKSCEAFSGNNWPAFGFQLAKIAASLVTEKEEASTEKEEASQDATIVV
;
A
#
# COMPACT_ATOMS: atom_id res chain seq x y z
N MET A 1 -15.62 -24.10 -4.48
CA MET A 1 -15.33 -23.71 -5.87
C MET A 1 -13.92 -23.14 -5.95
N PRO A 2 -13.19 -23.24 -7.07
CA PRO A 2 -12.03 -22.39 -7.27
C PRO A 2 -12.51 -20.94 -7.26
N LEU A 3 -11.88 -20.09 -6.45
CA LEU A 3 -12.16 -18.67 -6.45
C LEU A 3 -11.98 -18.11 -7.86
N PRO A 4 -12.70 -17.04 -8.23
CA PRO A 4 -12.27 -16.26 -9.38
C PRO A 4 -10.79 -15.91 -9.18
N PRO A 5 -9.96 -16.01 -10.23
CA PRO A 5 -8.56 -15.61 -10.12
C PRO A 5 -8.51 -14.14 -9.68
N VAL A 6 -7.56 -13.80 -8.79
CA VAL A 6 -7.31 -12.41 -8.40
C VAL A 6 -7.23 -11.57 -9.68
N PRO A 7 -8.01 -10.48 -9.82
CA PRO A 7 -8.00 -9.66 -11.01
C PRO A 7 -6.58 -9.21 -11.33
N SER A 8 -5.97 -9.72 -12.40
CA SER A 8 -4.68 -9.21 -12.85
C SER A 8 -4.89 -7.84 -13.49
N ARG A 9 -4.34 -6.76 -12.91
CA ARG A 9 -4.25 -5.48 -13.61
C ARG A 9 -3.27 -5.60 -14.78
N GLY A 10 -3.87 -5.82 -15.95
CA GLY A 10 -3.50 -5.27 -17.25
C GLY A 10 -2.02 -5.08 -17.60
N GLY A 11 -1.30 -6.17 -17.95
CA GLY A 11 -0.03 -6.03 -18.68
C GLY A 11 -0.12 -5.09 -19.90
N ASN A 12 -1.28 -5.02 -20.56
CA ASN A 12 -1.52 -4.15 -21.73
C ASN A 12 -1.46 -2.65 -21.40
N LYS A 13 -1.86 -2.19 -20.21
CA LYS A 13 -1.88 -0.76 -19.88
C LYS A 13 -0.47 -0.20 -19.67
N THR A 14 0.32 -0.87 -18.83
CA THR A 14 1.73 -0.51 -18.60
C THR A 14 2.55 -0.68 -19.89
N GLN A 15 2.29 -1.71 -20.70
CA GLN A 15 2.89 -1.86 -22.03
C GLN A 15 2.57 -0.69 -22.98
N LYS A 16 1.33 -0.16 -22.97
CA LYS A 16 0.98 1.02 -23.79
C LYS A 16 1.72 2.28 -23.35
N LEU A 17 1.84 2.51 -22.05
CA LEU A 17 2.62 3.63 -21.50
C LEU A 17 4.07 3.52 -21.95
N ILE A 18 4.71 2.37 -21.71
CA ILE A 18 6.11 2.11 -22.07
C ILE A 18 6.32 2.22 -23.58
N SER A 19 5.37 1.73 -24.39
CA SER A 19 5.45 1.84 -25.85
C SER A 19 5.47 3.30 -26.32
N GLU A 20 4.67 4.19 -25.72
CA GLU A 20 4.72 5.62 -26.04
C GLU A 20 6.00 6.28 -25.55
N LEU A 21 6.48 5.89 -24.35
CA LEU A 21 7.76 6.37 -23.84
C LEU A 21 8.94 5.94 -24.74
N PHE A 22 8.94 4.70 -25.24
CA PHE A 22 9.97 4.21 -26.17
C PHE A 22 9.93 4.94 -27.50
N LYS A 23 8.73 5.25 -28.02
CA LYS A 23 8.59 6.11 -29.20
C LYS A 23 9.17 7.50 -28.95
N TRP A 24 8.92 8.07 -27.77
CA TRP A 24 9.45 9.36 -27.36
C TRP A 24 10.99 9.33 -27.32
N LEU A 25 11.55 8.32 -26.67
CA LEU A 25 12.99 8.06 -26.55
C LEU A 25 13.62 7.45 -27.82
N LYS A 26 12.86 7.38 -28.92
CA LYS A 26 13.30 6.87 -30.23
C LYS A 26 13.86 5.43 -30.20
N ILE A 27 13.47 4.60 -29.23
CA ILE A 27 13.78 3.17 -29.15
C ILE A 27 12.87 2.41 -30.12
N LYS A 28 13.44 1.68 -31.08
CA LYS A 28 12.70 1.09 -32.22
C LYS A 28 12.85 -0.41 -32.37
N ASP A 29 13.85 -1.00 -31.72
CA ASP A 29 14.31 -2.37 -31.87
C ASP A 29 13.84 -3.30 -30.75
N VAL A 30 12.99 -2.80 -29.85
CA VAL A 30 12.47 -3.55 -28.70
C VAL A 30 10.97 -3.77 -28.83
N ASP A 31 10.54 -5.03 -28.73
CA ASP A 31 9.14 -5.39 -28.63
C ASP A 31 8.68 -5.35 -27.17
N VAL A 32 8.12 -4.20 -26.78
CA VAL A 32 7.61 -3.95 -25.42
C VAL A 32 6.61 -5.01 -24.97
N ALA A 33 5.79 -5.57 -25.87
CA ALA A 33 4.80 -6.58 -25.50
C ALA A 33 5.45 -7.91 -25.07
N SER A 34 6.68 -8.18 -25.54
CA SER A 34 7.42 -9.41 -25.23
C SER A 34 8.22 -9.34 -23.93
N CYS A 35 8.54 -8.13 -23.45
CA CYS A 35 9.52 -7.92 -22.39
C CYS A 35 9.01 -7.08 -21.22
N ALA A 36 8.02 -6.19 -21.42
CA ALA A 36 7.57 -5.31 -20.36
C ALA A 36 6.47 -5.95 -19.51
N THR A 37 6.67 -5.89 -18.20
CA THR A 37 5.77 -6.48 -17.19
C THR A 37 5.62 -5.53 -16.00
N ASP A 38 4.39 -5.18 -15.64
CA ASP A 38 4.13 -4.39 -14.42
C ASP A 38 4.29 -5.28 -13.19
N VAL A 39 5.49 -5.25 -12.62
CA VAL A 39 5.88 -6.02 -11.44
C VAL A 39 5.98 -5.16 -10.19
N SER A 40 5.76 -3.85 -10.30
CA SER A 40 6.02 -2.90 -9.21
C SER A 40 4.93 -1.85 -9.04
N GLY A 41 3.75 -2.07 -9.64
CA GLY A 41 2.53 -1.32 -9.35
C GLY A 41 2.45 0.05 -10.03
N VAL A 42 2.87 0.17 -11.29
CA VAL A 42 2.77 1.44 -12.04
C VAL A 42 1.35 2.02 -12.00
N GLU A 43 0.34 1.17 -12.21
CA GLU A 43 -1.06 1.60 -12.16
C GLU A 43 -1.51 2.05 -10.76
N VAL A 44 -0.97 1.45 -9.70
CA VAL A 44 -1.31 1.77 -8.30
C VAL A 44 -0.81 3.18 -7.97
N TYR A 45 0.49 3.42 -8.16
CA TYR A 45 1.08 4.73 -7.90
C TYR A 45 0.53 5.84 -8.80
N LEU A 46 0.18 5.55 -10.06
CA LEU A 46 -0.55 6.49 -10.90
C LEU A 46 -1.95 6.80 -10.35
N SER A 47 -2.61 5.81 -9.74
CA SER A 47 -3.90 6.03 -9.10
C SER A 47 -3.77 6.94 -7.88
N HIS A 48 -2.74 6.72 -7.07
CA HIS A 48 -2.42 7.50 -5.87
C HIS A 48 -2.05 8.95 -6.22
N LEU A 49 -1.19 9.15 -7.23
CA LEU A 49 -0.85 10.46 -7.78
C LEU A 49 -2.09 11.28 -8.18
N LYS A 50 -3.09 10.64 -8.79
CA LYS A 50 -4.36 11.31 -9.12
C LYS A 50 -5.10 11.74 -7.86
N VAL A 51 -5.15 10.88 -6.84
CA VAL A 51 -5.85 11.17 -5.60
C VAL A 51 -5.25 12.41 -4.94
N ASP A 52 -3.94 12.43 -4.78
CA ASP A 52 -3.25 13.47 -4.00
C ASP A 52 -3.23 14.86 -4.68
N LEU A 53 -3.46 14.92 -6.00
CA LEU A 53 -3.45 16.18 -6.76
C LEU A 53 -4.83 16.70 -7.20
N ILE A 54 -5.86 15.87 -7.19
CA ILE A 54 -7.20 16.23 -7.72
C ILE A 54 -8.15 16.73 -6.61
N GLY A 55 -7.78 16.61 -5.33
CA GLY A 55 -8.54 17.20 -4.20
C GLY A 55 -8.74 18.72 -4.32
N LYS A 56 -9.62 19.29 -3.48
CA LYS A 56 -9.75 20.76 -3.40
C LYS A 56 -8.41 21.37 -3.00
N LEU A 57 -8.19 22.66 -3.26
CA LEU A 57 -6.88 23.29 -3.08
C LEU A 57 -6.34 23.21 -1.65
N ASP A 58 -7.22 23.15 -0.65
CA ASP A 58 -6.89 22.97 0.78
C ASP A 58 -6.72 21.49 1.19
N GLU A 59 -6.92 20.54 0.26
CA GLU A 59 -6.88 19.07 0.45
C GLU A 59 -5.74 18.40 -0.38
N LYS A 60 -4.91 19.18 -1.09
CA LYS A 60 -3.87 18.62 -1.95
C LYS A 60 -2.62 18.26 -1.15
N HIS A 61 -2.19 17.01 -1.27
CA HIS A 61 -0.99 16.49 -0.62
C HIS A 61 0.18 16.50 -1.61
N TYR A 62 0.72 17.69 -1.89
CA TYR A 62 1.76 17.86 -2.93
C TYR A 62 3.00 17.00 -2.70
N GLU A 63 3.47 16.87 -1.45
CA GLU A 63 4.61 16.02 -1.10
C GLU A 63 4.36 14.55 -1.44
N ARG A 64 3.20 14.01 -1.06
CA ARG A 64 2.82 12.63 -1.37
C ARG A 64 2.62 12.42 -2.86
N ALA A 65 1.99 13.37 -3.55
CA ALA A 65 1.84 13.32 -5.00
C ALA A 65 3.20 13.27 -5.73
N VAL A 66 4.16 14.09 -5.30
CA VAL A 66 5.52 14.07 -5.86
C VAL A 66 6.20 12.73 -5.57
N LEU A 67 6.02 12.19 -4.36
CA LEU A 67 6.51 10.87 -3.99
C LEU A 67 5.90 9.74 -4.84
N ASP A 68 4.58 9.75 -5.05
CA ASP A 68 3.84 8.81 -5.89
C ASP A 68 4.29 8.86 -7.35
N LEU A 69 4.58 10.06 -7.87
CA LEU A 69 5.16 10.21 -9.21
C LEU A 69 6.55 9.59 -9.28
N SER A 70 7.39 9.82 -8.27
CA SER A 70 8.70 9.18 -8.15
C SER A 70 8.58 7.64 -8.11
N HIS A 71 7.65 7.10 -7.32
CA HIS A 71 7.39 5.66 -7.26
C HIS A 71 6.85 5.12 -8.57
N THR A 72 5.95 5.85 -9.24
CA THR A 72 5.47 5.51 -10.59
C THR A 72 6.62 5.36 -11.58
N ILE A 73 7.56 6.31 -11.60
CA ILE A 73 8.69 6.32 -12.55
C ILE A 73 9.67 5.19 -12.22
N SER A 74 9.95 4.94 -10.95
CA SER A 74 10.79 3.81 -10.54
C SER A 74 10.13 2.44 -10.83
N ALA A 75 8.81 2.32 -10.65
CA ALA A 75 8.06 1.13 -11.04
C ALA A 75 8.10 0.91 -12.57
N LEU A 76 8.07 1.99 -13.36
CA LEU A 76 8.25 1.93 -14.81
C LEU A 76 9.66 1.47 -15.21
N SER A 77 10.69 1.94 -14.53
CA SER A 77 12.07 1.49 -14.75
C SER A 77 12.20 -0.02 -14.55
N ASN A 78 11.60 -0.55 -13.49
CA ASN A 78 11.59 -2.00 -13.24
C ASN A 78 10.71 -2.79 -14.23
N SER A 79 9.66 -2.15 -14.75
CA SER A 79 8.79 -2.79 -15.73
C SER A 79 9.48 -3.08 -17.07
N VAL A 80 10.64 -2.46 -17.36
CA VAL A 80 11.42 -2.67 -18.58
C VAL A 80 12.72 -3.45 -18.38
N THR A 81 12.96 -4.05 -17.20
CA THR A 81 14.19 -4.80 -16.91
C THR A 81 14.45 -5.92 -17.92
N ASN A 82 13.42 -6.69 -18.27
CA ASN A 82 13.56 -7.79 -19.23
C ASN A 82 13.67 -7.32 -20.68
N CYS A 83 13.52 -6.01 -20.94
CA CYS A 83 13.66 -5.42 -22.25
C CYS A 83 15.12 -5.13 -22.63
N ASN A 84 16.06 -5.26 -21.69
CA ASN A 84 17.50 -5.02 -21.90
C ASN A 84 17.78 -3.62 -22.50
N VAL A 85 17.14 -2.60 -21.93
CA VAL A 85 17.30 -1.17 -22.28
C VAL A 85 17.86 -0.38 -21.09
N PRO A 86 19.08 -0.68 -20.64
CA PRO A 86 19.68 -0.02 -19.48
C PRO A 86 19.71 1.51 -19.61
N GLU A 87 19.80 2.05 -20.83
CA GLU A 87 19.75 3.49 -21.10
C GLU A 87 18.42 4.12 -20.68
N VAL A 88 17.30 3.43 -20.86
CA VAL A 88 15.97 3.93 -20.49
C VAL A 88 15.78 3.80 -18.98
N GLN A 89 16.23 2.69 -18.39
CA GLN A 89 16.16 2.46 -16.95
C GLN A 89 16.93 3.53 -16.19
N GLN A 90 18.15 3.82 -16.61
CA GLN A 90 18.98 4.85 -15.99
C GLN A 90 18.31 6.23 -16.06
N LYS A 91 17.75 6.61 -17.22
CA LYS A 91 17.02 7.89 -17.36
C LYS A 91 15.83 7.98 -16.40
N LEU A 92 15.07 6.88 -16.23
CA LEU A 92 13.93 6.83 -15.32
C LEU A 92 14.36 6.84 -13.85
N ASP A 93 15.39 6.07 -13.48
CA ASP A 93 15.86 5.97 -12.10
C ASP A 93 16.40 7.30 -11.57
N VAL A 94 17.19 8.02 -12.38
CA VAL A 94 17.71 9.34 -11.98
C VAL A 94 16.56 10.35 -11.89
N LEU A 95 15.60 10.34 -12.83
CA LEU A 95 14.44 11.22 -12.74
C LEU A 95 13.59 10.92 -11.49
N ALA A 96 13.34 9.64 -11.17
CA ALA A 96 12.61 9.24 -9.99
C ALA A 96 13.30 9.74 -8.72
N ALA A 97 14.63 9.57 -8.62
CA ALA A 97 15.41 10.06 -7.50
C ALA A 97 15.36 11.60 -7.38
N SER A 98 15.51 12.34 -8.47
CA SER A 98 15.40 13.82 -8.46
C SER A 98 14.00 14.31 -8.07
N ILE A 99 12.94 13.66 -8.56
CA ILE A 99 11.56 14.02 -8.21
C ILE A 99 11.28 13.74 -6.74
N ARG A 100 11.76 12.61 -6.22
CA ARG A 100 11.55 12.21 -4.82
C ARG A 100 11.95 13.31 -3.83
N TRP A 101 13.05 13.99 -4.13
CA TRP A 101 13.63 15.02 -3.28
C TRP A 101 13.38 16.44 -3.78
N ALA A 102 12.34 16.62 -4.60
CA ALA A 102 11.97 17.94 -5.10
C ALA A 102 11.65 18.90 -3.96
N ASN A 103 12.09 20.14 -4.09
CA ASN A 103 11.71 21.20 -3.15
C ASN A 103 10.33 21.74 -3.52
N ILE A 104 9.36 21.52 -2.64
CA ILE A 104 7.98 21.95 -2.83
C ILE A 104 7.75 23.23 -2.04
N SER A 105 7.24 24.27 -2.72
CA SER A 105 6.86 25.51 -2.07
C SER A 105 5.52 26.01 -2.57
N MET A 106 4.80 26.72 -1.70
CA MET A 106 3.56 27.39 -2.03
C MET A 106 3.68 28.88 -1.74
N SER A 107 3.23 29.71 -2.67
CA SER A 107 3.14 31.16 -2.47
C SER A 107 1.89 31.51 -1.66
N ASP A 108 2.05 32.27 -0.59
CA ASP A 108 0.93 32.70 0.28
C ASP A 108 -0.08 33.63 -0.45
N VAL A 109 0.35 34.30 -1.51
CA VAL A 109 -0.40 35.40 -2.14
C VAL A 109 -1.35 34.91 -3.23
N ASP A 110 -0.89 34.02 -4.10
CA ASP A 110 -1.64 33.49 -5.24
C ASP A 110 -1.89 31.98 -5.14
N ARG A 111 -1.41 31.34 -4.06
CA ARG A 111 -1.46 29.89 -3.85
C ARG A 111 -0.84 29.11 -5.02
N SER A 112 0.15 29.71 -5.71
CA SER A 112 0.92 29.00 -6.72
C SER A 112 1.77 27.93 -6.06
N VAL A 113 1.75 26.73 -6.63
CA VAL A 113 2.59 25.61 -6.19
C VAL A 113 3.78 25.55 -7.13
N HIS A 114 4.96 25.43 -6.55
CA HIS A 114 6.21 25.23 -7.25
C HIS A 114 6.81 23.90 -6.81
N VAL A 115 7.17 23.05 -7.78
CA VAL A 115 7.86 21.79 -7.52
C VAL A 115 9.21 21.87 -8.21
N LEU A 116 10.22 22.33 -7.48
CA LEU A 116 11.57 22.49 -7.97
C LEU A 116 12.28 21.13 -7.94
N VAL A 117 12.37 20.51 -9.12
CA VAL A 117 13.17 19.31 -9.36
C VAL A 117 14.51 19.79 -9.93
N ASP A 118 15.57 19.63 -9.15
CA ASP A 118 16.87 20.24 -9.42
C ASP A 118 16.74 21.77 -9.68
N ALA A 119 16.97 22.23 -10.93
CA ALA A 119 16.93 23.65 -11.29
C ALA A 119 15.63 24.08 -11.98
N ARG A 120 14.63 23.19 -12.10
CA ARG A 120 13.38 23.45 -12.84
C ARG A 120 12.15 23.27 -12.00
N ASP A 121 11.23 24.24 -12.13
CA ASP A 121 9.85 24.04 -11.69
C ASP A 121 9.12 23.14 -12.69
N LEU A 122 8.82 21.91 -12.26
CA LEU A 122 8.14 20.90 -13.07
C LEU A 122 6.65 20.77 -12.74
N TRP A 123 6.09 21.69 -11.96
CA TRP A 123 4.69 21.61 -11.53
C TRP A 123 3.70 21.45 -12.70
N LEU A 124 3.89 22.19 -13.80
CA LEU A 124 3.03 22.09 -14.98
C LEU A 124 3.11 20.72 -15.66
N GLN A 125 4.28 20.09 -15.67
CA GLN A 125 4.50 18.76 -16.26
C GLN A 125 3.89 17.68 -15.38
N ILE A 126 4.03 17.80 -14.05
CA ILE A 126 3.36 16.93 -13.08
C ILE A 126 1.85 16.98 -13.30
N LEU A 127 1.26 18.18 -13.42
CA LEU A 127 -0.17 18.33 -13.73
C LEU A 127 -0.60 17.68 -15.05
N LYS A 128 0.27 17.67 -16.08
CA LYS A 128 -0.02 16.96 -17.35
C LYS A 128 -0.05 15.45 -17.14
N VAL A 129 0.90 14.89 -16.39
CA VAL A 129 0.93 13.45 -16.05
C VAL A 129 -0.34 13.08 -15.30
N THR A 130 -0.72 13.86 -14.29
CA THR A 130 -1.95 13.64 -13.51
C THR A 130 -3.22 13.75 -14.36
N ALA A 131 -3.30 14.75 -15.24
CA ALA A 131 -4.45 14.93 -16.14
C ALA A 131 -4.57 13.76 -17.13
N ALA A 132 -3.44 13.27 -17.66
CA ALA A 132 -3.41 12.09 -18.50
C ALA A 132 -3.87 10.84 -17.73
N ALA A 133 -3.37 10.64 -16.51
CA ALA A 133 -3.76 9.52 -15.65
C ALA A 133 -5.26 9.56 -15.32
N LYS A 134 -5.83 10.75 -15.07
CA LYS A 134 -7.27 10.95 -14.86
C LYS A 134 -8.11 10.52 -16.07
N SER A 135 -7.60 10.73 -17.27
CA SER A 135 -8.31 10.33 -18.51
C SER A 135 -8.32 8.81 -18.75
N GLY A 136 -7.51 8.05 -18.00
CA GLY A 136 -7.33 6.60 -18.20
C GLY A 136 -6.54 6.24 -19.47
N ASP A 137 -6.03 7.24 -20.20
CA ASP A 137 -5.28 7.08 -21.44
C ASP A 137 -3.79 6.93 -21.16
N MET A 138 -3.33 5.68 -21.01
CA MET A 138 -1.93 5.36 -20.70
C MET A 138 -0.95 5.83 -21.78
N SER A 139 -1.40 6.01 -23.02
CA SER A 139 -0.56 6.58 -24.07
C SER A 139 -0.27 8.06 -23.81
N LYS A 140 -1.27 8.83 -23.36
CA LYS A 140 -1.05 10.23 -22.93
C LYS A 140 -0.19 10.31 -21.68
N VAL A 141 -0.27 9.34 -20.77
CA VAL A 141 0.62 9.29 -19.60
C VAL A 141 2.06 9.13 -20.08
N GLY A 142 2.33 8.20 -20.99
CA GLY A 142 3.66 8.01 -21.59
C GLY A 142 4.19 9.28 -22.27
N GLN A 143 3.35 9.99 -23.03
CA GLN A 143 3.72 11.27 -23.66
C GLN A 143 3.99 12.38 -22.63
N ALA A 144 3.19 12.46 -21.56
CA ALA A 144 3.39 13.45 -20.50
C ALA A 144 4.67 13.17 -19.69
N LEU A 145 5.02 11.90 -19.46
CA LEU A 145 6.30 11.51 -18.86
C LEU A 145 7.48 11.81 -19.79
N GLY A 146 7.31 11.63 -21.10
CA GLY A 146 8.29 12.09 -22.09
C GLY A 146 8.53 13.61 -22.02
N ASP A 147 7.45 14.41 -22.00
CA ASP A 147 7.55 15.87 -21.83
C ASP A 147 8.18 16.25 -20.47
N LEU A 148 7.91 15.49 -19.40
CA LEU A 148 8.55 15.69 -18.09
C LEU A 148 10.08 15.47 -18.19
N LEU A 149 10.53 14.38 -18.82
CA LEU A 149 11.96 14.09 -19.05
C LEU A 149 12.66 15.19 -19.86
N ASP A 150 12.01 15.67 -20.92
CA ASP A 150 12.54 16.73 -21.79
C ASP A 150 12.65 18.10 -21.08
N LYS A 151 11.74 18.37 -20.13
CA LYS A 151 11.66 19.68 -19.44
C LYS A 151 12.46 19.74 -18.16
N TRP A 152 12.70 18.61 -17.52
CA TRP A 152 13.65 18.49 -16.41
C TRP A 152 15.02 19.02 -16.85
N SER A 153 15.72 19.71 -15.94
CA SER A 153 17.07 20.24 -16.16
C SER A 153 17.67 20.61 -14.81
N SER A 154 18.98 20.42 -14.70
CA SER A 154 19.80 20.83 -13.57
C SER A 154 20.48 22.19 -13.78
N VAL A 155 20.21 22.85 -14.91
CA VAL A 155 20.67 24.21 -15.21
C VAL A 155 19.52 25.19 -15.10
N THR A 156 19.69 26.25 -14.32
CA THR A 156 18.67 27.30 -14.15
C THR A 156 18.41 27.99 -15.49
N GLY A 157 17.15 28.11 -15.90
CA GLY A 157 16.79 28.59 -17.23
C GLY A 157 16.99 27.55 -18.35
N GLY A 158 17.73 26.48 -18.06
CA GLY A 158 18.08 25.33 -18.90
C GLY A 158 18.93 25.67 -20.12
N CYS A 159 19.26 24.62 -20.86
CA CYS A 159 20.10 24.72 -22.04
C CYS A 159 19.31 25.06 -23.31
N LYS A 160 19.96 25.79 -24.23
CA LYS A 160 19.44 25.94 -25.58
C LYS A 160 19.55 24.59 -26.31
N ALA A 161 18.55 24.26 -27.12
CA ALA A 161 18.48 22.99 -27.83
C ALA A 161 19.69 22.73 -28.75
N ASP A 162 20.34 23.78 -29.26
CA ASP A 162 21.51 23.70 -30.14
C ASP A 162 22.86 23.69 -29.39
N SER A 163 22.88 23.98 -28.09
CA SER A 163 24.12 23.95 -27.29
C SER A 163 24.42 22.53 -26.81
N LYS A 164 25.14 21.76 -27.63
CA LYS A 164 25.58 20.39 -27.32
C LYS A 164 26.37 20.30 -26.01
N ALA A 165 27.28 21.24 -25.80
CA ALA A 165 28.08 21.31 -24.58
C ALA A 165 27.21 21.57 -23.34
N CYS A 166 26.28 22.53 -23.40
CA CYS A 166 25.35 22.78 -22.29
C CYS A 166 24.50 21.56 -22.00
N ASN A 167 23.87 20.95 -23.02
CA ASN A 167 23.01 19.79 -22.82
C ASN A 167 23.79 18.61 -22.20
N LEU A 168 25.04 18.39 -22.61
CA LEU A 168 25.93 17.41 -22.00
C LEU A 168 26.21 17.72 -20.52
N ILE A 169 26.55 18.98 -20.20
CA ILE A 169 26.76 19.40 -18.80
C ILE A 169 25.48 19.21 -17.99
N ASP A 170 24.34 19.63 -18.52
CA ASP A 170 23.04 19.51 -17.86
C ASP A 170 22.70 18.05 -17.57
N GLY A 171 22.91 17.14 -18.53
CA GLY A 171 22.75 15.69 -18.32
C GLY A 171 23.69 15.13 -17.24
N LEU A 172 24.96 15.55 -17.25
CA LEU A 172 25.94 15.15 -16.24
C LEU A 172 25.52 15.62 -14.84
N LEU A 173 25.05 16.86 -14.73
CA LEU A 173 24.57 17.45 -13.48
C LEU A 173 23.33 16.74 -12.94
N ARG A 174 22.39 16.34 -13.81
CA ARG A 174 21.23 15.52 -13.44
C ARG A 174 21.65 14.18 -12.83
N ALA A 175 22.58 13.47 -13.46
CA ALA A 175 23.09 12.19 -12.96
C ALA A 175 23.81 12.31 -11.61
N LEU A 176 24.37 13.48 -11.32
CA LEU A 176 25.06 13.78 -10.07
C LEU A 176 24.16 14.47 -9.03
N SER A 177 22.90 14.74 -9.39
CA SER A 177 21.93 15.46 -8.56
C SER A 177 22.47 16.79 -8.05
N VAL A 178 23.10 17.57 -8.93
CA VAL A 178 23.61 18.92 -8.65
C VAL A 178 22.94 19.93 -9.55
N ALA A 179 22.46 21.05 -8.99
CA ALA A 179 21.88 22.15 -9.76
C ALA A 179 22.85 23.33 -9.86
N LEU A 180 22.91 23.98 -11.04
CA LEU A 180 23.71 25.19 -11.26
C LEU A 180 22.88 26.36 -11.82
N PRO A 181 23.23 27.61 -11.44
CA PRO A 181 22.57 28.82 -11.95
C PRO A 181 22.98 29.18 -13.38
N ASP A 182 24.22 28.91 -13.77
CA ASP A 182 24.76 29.20 -15.09
C ASP A 182 25.89 28.21 -15.43
N VAL A 183 25.93 27.76 -16.67
CA VAL A 183 26.96 26.85 -17.21
C VAL A 183 27.69 27.42 -18.42
N ALA A 184 27.40 28.67 -18.83
CA ALA A 184 28.12 29.32 -19.91
C ALA A 184 29.66 29.30 -19.73
N PRO A 185 30.21 29.50 -18.51
CA PRO A 185 31.66 29.36 -18.28
C PRO A 185 32.22 27.95 -18.52
N CYS A 186 31.37 26.91 -18.49
CA CYS A 186 31.76 25.52 -18.75
C CYS A 186 31.72 25.14 -20.23
N GLU A 187 30.89 25.79 -21.05
CA GLU A 187 30.66 25.35 -22.43
C GLU A 187 31.97 25.27 -23.21
N GLU A 188 32.84 26.28 -23.10
CA GLU A 188 34.15 26.30 -23.77
C GLU A 188 35.08 25.19 -23.25
N ALA A 189 35.09 24.95 -21.93
CA ALA A 189 35.91 23.91 -21.31
C ALA A 189 35.45 22.49 -21.69
N MET A 190 34.18 22.32 -22.09
CA MET A 190 33.57 21.04 -22.42
C MET A 190 33.58 20.72 -23.93
N GLU A 191 33.95 21.68 -24.79
CA GLU A 191 34.09 21.44 -26.24
C GLU A 191 35.05 20.27 -26.56
N PRO A 192 36.23 20.13 -25.90
CA PRO A 192 37.08 18.96 -26.12
C PRO A 192 36.43 17.64 -25.72
N VAL A 193 35.55 17.65 -24.70
CA VAL A 193 34.82 16.45 -24.26
C VAL A 193 33.94 15.96 -25.40
N VAL A 194 33.10 16.83 -25.97
CA VAL A 194 32.20 16.50 -27.08
C VAL A 194 32.95 15.85 -28.25
N LYS A 195 34.14 16.38 -28.58
CA LYS A 195 34.98 15.81 -29.63
C LYS A 195 35.45 14.38 -29.32
N PHE A 196 35.96 14.13 -28.12
CA PHE A 196 36.42 12.79 -27.74
C PHE A 196 35.26 11.78 -27.68
N LEU A 197 34.08 12.20 -27.25
CA LEU A 197 32.88 11.34 -27.26
C LEU A 197 32.43 11.02 -28.68
N TYR A 198 32.52 11.98 -29.61
CA TYR A 198 32.26 11.73 -31.04
C TYR A 198 33.21 10.66 -31.60
N GLU A 199 34.50 10.81 -31.33
CA GLU A 199 35.53 9.86 -31.78
C GLU A 199 35.28 8.46 -31.19
N GLY A 200 35.05 8.39 -29.87
CA GLY A 200 34.74 7.12 -29.20
C GLY A 200 33.47 6.44 -29.73
N ALA A 201 32.40 7.20 -29.96
CA ALA A 201 31.15 6.64 -30.48
C ALA A 201 31.30 6.10 -31.90
N LYS A 202 32.05 6.81 -32.76
CA LYS A 202 32.37 6.36 -34.10
C LYS A 202 33.17 5.05 -34.07
N GLU A 203 34.22 4.98 -33.25
CA GLU A 203 35.08 3.80 -33.13
C GLU A 203 34.31 2.60 -32.55
N PHE A 204 33.41 2.86 -31.60
CA PHE A 204 32.53 1.85 -31.03
C PHE A 204 31.62 1.24 -32.10
N ARG A 205 31.06 2.07 -33.00
CA ARG A 205 30.26 1.59 -34.15
C ARG A 205 31.06 0.82 -35.19
N GLU A 206 32.32 1.20 -35.38
CA GLU A 206 33.28 0.45 -36.20
C GLU A 206 33.74 -0.87 -35.52
N LYS A 207 33.25 -1.14 -34.29
CA LYS A 207 33.59 -2.28 -33.43
C LYS A 207 35.06 -2.30 -33.01
N ASP A 208 35.76 -1.16 -33.09
CA ASP A 208 37.09 -0.98 -32.50
C ASP A 208 36.95 -0.55 -31.04
N TYR A 209 36.49 -1.48 -30.21
CA TYR A 209 36.20 -1.22 -28.80
C TYR A 209 37.42 -0.76 -28.01
N LYS A 210 38.64 -1.14 -28.40
CA LYS A 210 39.87 -0.69 -27.73
C LYS A 210 40.15 0.77 -28.01
N LEU A 211 40.03 1.19 -29.27
CA LEU A 211 40.21 2.59 -29.63
C LEU A 211 39.08 3.44 -29.04
N ALA A 212 37.83 2.95 -29.12
CA ALA A 212 36.67 3.60 -28.53
C ALA A 212 36.86 3.87 -27.03
N VAL A 213 37.31 2.87 -26.26
CA VAL A 213 37.61 3.02 -24.83
C VAL A 213 38.70 4.08 -24.59
N ALA A 214 39.75 4.11 -25.42
CA ALA A 214 40.79 5.13 -25.30
C ALA A 214 40.25 6.55 -25.55
N SER A 215 39.38 6.71 -26.55
CA SER A 215 38.72 7.98 -26.84
C SER A 215 37.75 8.41 -25.73
N PHE A 216 36.93 7.50 -25.22
CA PHE A 216 36.05 7.78 -24.07
C PHE A 216 36.86 8.14 -22.81
N ALA A 217 37.95 7.42 -22.54
CA ALA A 217 38.90 7.74 -21.47
C ALA A 217 39.50 9.16 -21.61
N ALA A 218 39.84 9.57 -22.83
CA ALA A 218 40.29 10.94 -23.10
C ALA A 218 39.17 11.97 -22.85
N GLY A 219 37.93 11.63 -23.18
CA GLY A 219 36.73 12.39 -22.85
C GLY A 219 36.56 12.58 -21.35
N VAL A 220 36.61 11.50 -20.56
CA VAL A 220 36.55 11.55 -19.09
C VAL A 220 37.67 12.42 -18.51
N ASN A 221 38.92 12.26 -18.98
CA ASN A 221 40.03 13.12 -18.55
C ASN A 221 39.80 14.61 -18.89
N ALA A 222 39.11 14.90 -20.00
CA ALA A 222 38.73 16.26 -20.35
C ALA A 222 37.64 16.81 -19.41
N VAL A 223 36.65 15.99 -19.03
CA VAL A 223 35.64 16.34 -18.00
C VAL A 223 36.33 16.64 -16.66
N GLU A 224 37.20 15.75 -16.19
CA GLU A 224 37.95 15.94 -14.94
C GLU A 224 38.71 17.26 -14.92
N ARG A 225 39.39 17.61 -16.03
CA ARG A 225 40.11 18.89 -16.16
C ARG A 225 39.17 20.09 -16.17
N ALA A 226 38.08 20.03 -16.93
CA ALA A 226 37.10 21.12 -17.01
C ALA A 226 36.48 21.42 -15.64
N ILE A 227 36.18 20.37 -14.86
CA ILE A 227 35.64 20.50 -13.50
C ILE A 227 36.72 20.99 -12.52
N SER A 228 37.94 20.44 -12.58
CA SER A 228 39.03 20.76 -11.63
C SER A 228 39.59 22.17 -11.76
N GLN A 229 39.49 22.78 -12.93
CA GLN A 229 39.92 24.17 -13.14
C GLN A 229 38.94 25.19 -12.53
N ASP A 230 37.81 24.71 -11.98
CA ASP A 230 36.71 25.50 -11.41
C ASP A 230 36.23 26.67 -12.30
N SER A 231 36.50 26.58 -13.60
CA SER A 231 35.91 27.46 -14.61
C SER A 231 34.38 27.43 -14.58
N CYS A 232 33.81 26.42 -13.92
CA CYS A 232 32.41 26.05 -13.87
C CYS A 232 31.68 26.30 -12.54
N GLY A 233 32.39 26.61 -11.45
CA GLY A 233 31.81 26.50 -10.10
C GLY A 233 31.49 25.05 -9.69
N LEU A 234 32.12 24.06 -10.34
CA LEU A 234 31.90 22.63 -10.11
C LEU A 234 32.97 21.99 -9.22
N GLN A 235 33.74 22.80 -8.50
CA GLN A 235 34.74 22.28 -7.56
C GLN A 235 34.15 21.30 -6.52
N SER A 236 32.88 21.47 -6.12
CA SER A 236 32.17 20.54 -5.23
C SER A 236 32.00 19.15 -5.85
N ILE A 237 31.86 19.08 -7.18
CA ILE A 237 31.79 17.84 -7.94
C ILE A 237 33.19 17.31 -8.23
N ALA A 238 34.22 18.18 -8.32
CA ALA A 238 35.58 17.76 -8.59
C ALA A 238 36.03 16.64 -7.66
N ALA A 239 35.74 16.71 -6.36
CA ALA A 239 36.07 15.65 -5.41
C ALA A 239 35.46 14.27 -5.75
N ALA A 240 34.27 14.25 -6.36
CA ALA A 240 33.57 13.03 -6.77
C ALA A 240 34.12 12.40 -8.07
N VAL A 241 34.75 13.20 -8.93
CA VAL A 241 35.30 12.78 -10.23
C VAL A 241 36.84 12.76 -10.24
N ASN A 242 37.47 13.30 -9.20
CA ASN A 242 38.91 13.37 -9.03
C ASN A 242 39.45 12.01 -8.59
N GLY A 243 40.49 11.53 -9.26
CA GLY A 243 41.01 10.19 -9.02
C GLY A 243 41.46 9.44 -10.25
N SER A 244 41.71 10.14 -11.37
CA SER A 244 42.19 9.53 -12.62
C SER A 244 41.22 8.49 -13.20
N LEU A 245 39.90 8.75 -13.13
CA LEU A 245 38.87 7.86 -13.66
C LEU A 245 39.06 7.64 -15.16
N GLY A 246 39.47 8.69 -15.90
CA GLY A 246 39.84 8.53 -17.31
C GLY A 246 41.03 7.60 -17.51
N SER A 247 42.02 7.61 -16.61
CA SER A 247 43.12 6.64 -16.65
C SER A 247 42.66 5.21 -16.33
N LYS A 248 41.73 5.06 -15.37
CA LYS A 248 41.12 3.76 -15.06
C LYS A 248 40.37 3.18 -16.25
N LEU A 249 39.52 3.99 -16.88
CA LEU A 249 38.80 3.58 -18.10
C LEU A 249 39.77 3.24 -19.23
N GLY A 250 40.83 4.03 -19.42
CA GLY A 250 41.85 3.74 -20.43
C GLY A 250 42.62 2.42 -20.17
N ALA A 251 42.63 1.93 -18.94
CA ALA A 251 43.20 0.65 -18.55
C ALA A 251 42.19 -0.51 -18.60
N ALA A 252 40.96 -0.30 -19.11
CA ALA A 252 39.94 -1.34 -19.17
C ALA A 252 40.40 -2.56 -19.98
N VAL A 253 39.97 -3.73 -19.52
CA VAL A 253 40.14 -4.99 -20.24
C VAL A 253 38.97 -5.16 -21.19
N VAL A 254 39.26 -5.00 -22.48
CA VAL A 254 38.29 -5.22 -23.57
C VAL A 254 38.37 -6.65 -24.05
N SER A 255 37.27 -7.38 -23.97
CA SER A 255 37.15 -8.76 -24.47
C SER A 255 35.91 -8.95 -25.33
N VAL A 256 36.01 -9.81 -26.34
CA VAL A 256 34.90 -10.22 -27.21
C VAL A 256 34.78 -11.73 -27.10
N GLU A 257 33.69 -12.19 -26.48
CA GLU A 257 33.43 -13.59 -26.19
C GLU A 257 33.00 -14.38 -27.44
N GLN A 258 33.03 -15.71 -27.35
CA GLN A 258 32.50 -16.58 -28.39
C GLN A 258 30.98 -16.35 -28.52
N GLY A 259 30.56 -15.78 -29.64
CA GLY A 259 29.19 -15.29 -29.85
C GLY A 259 29.10 -13.79 -30.11
N GLY A 260 30.20 -13.05 -29.95
CA GLY A 260 30.27 -11.62 -30.27
C GLY A 260 29.82 -10.69 -29.14
N ALA A 261 29.49 -11.24 -27.96
CA ALA A 261 29.25 -10.46 -26.75
C ALA A 261 30.56 -9.74 -26.36
N VAL A 262 30.45 -8.47 -26.00
CA VAL A 262 31.59 -7.61 -25.68
C VAL A 262 31.52 -7.30 -24.19
N LYS A 263 32.68 -7.34 -23.52
CA LYS A 263 32.85 -6.88 -22.14
C LYS A 263 33.96 -5.87 -22.07
N ILE A 264 33.73 -4.78 -21.35
CA ILE A 264 34.70 -3.72 -21.12
C ILE A 264 34.83 -3.58 -19.61
N VAL A 265 35.84 -4.23 -19.04
CA VAL A 265 35.94 -4.36 -17.58
C VAL A 265 36.97 -3.38 -17.02
N VAL A 266 36.55 -2.54 -16.06
CA VAL A 266 37.41 -1.68 -15.25
C VAL A 266 37.32 -2.16 -13.80
N GLY A 267 38.42 -2.66 -13.24
CA GLY A 267 38.40 -3.26 -11.90
C GLY A 267 37.41 -4.43 -11.83
N SER A 268 36.36 -4.29 -11.02
CA SER A 268 35.25 -5.24 -10.88
C SER A 268 34.04 -4.95 -11.78
N ALA A 269 33.99 -3.79 -12.42
CA ALA A 269 32.80 -3.30 -13.13
C ALA A 269 32.89 -3.56 -14.64
N ASP A 270 31.83 -4.08 -15.24
CA ASP A 270 31.64 -4.11 -16.70
C ASP A 270 30.92 -2.84 -17.15
N VAL A 271 31.66 -1.93 -17.77
CA VAL A 271 31.19 -0.59 -18.19
C VAL A 271 30.68 -0.57 -19.63
N TYR A 272 30.58 -1.74 -20.29
CA TYR A 272 30.04 -1.81 -21.65
C TYR A 272 28.61 -1.25 -21.77
N PRO A 273 27.65 -1.54 -20.87
CA PRO A 273 26.29 -1.02 -20.97
C PRO A 273 26.22 0.51 -21.01
N GLU A 274 26.98 1.18 -20.15
CA GLU A 274 27.03 2.64 -20.02
C GLU A 274 27.67 3.27 -21.26
N LEU A 275 28.75 2.67 -21.79
CA LEU A 275 29.37 3.11 -23.04
C LEU A 275 28.43 2.90 -24.23
N TYR A 276 27.72 1.77 -24.29
CA TYR A 276 26.74 1.51 -25.34
C TYR A 276 25.59 2.52 -25.29
N ALA A 277 25.02 2.76 -24.10
CA ALA A 277 23.97 3.74 -23.87
C ALA A 277 24.40 5.15 -24.30
N LEU A 278 25.63 5.54 -23.94
CA LEU A 278 26.22 6.81 -24.34
C LEU A 278 26.29 6.92 -25.87
N VAL A 279 26.71 5.86 -26.56
CA VAL A 279 26.74 5.81 -28.04
C VAL A 279 25.34 5.93 -28.64
N MET A 280 24.34 5.26 -28.06
CA MET A 280 22.96 5.34 -28.53
C MET A 280 22.40 6.76 -28.40
N ASP A 281 22.59 7.41 -27.25
CA ASP A 281 22.16 8.81 -27.05
C ASP A 281 22.90 9.76 -27.99
N PHE A 282 24.19 9.51 -28.25
CA PHE A 282 24.99 10.28 -29.19
C PHE A 282 24.43 10.25 -30.61
N GLU A 283 24.04 9.07 -31.10
CA GLU A 283 23.47 8.93 -32.44
C GLU A 283 22.09 9.57 -32.59
N GLN A 284 21.37 9.70 -31.49
CA GLN A 284 20.08 10.37 -31.46
C GLN A 284 20.22 11.90 -31.37
N ASP A 285 21.45 12.42 -31.33
CA ASP A 285 21.80 13.82 -31.05
C ASP A 285 21.27 14.30 -29.68
N ASP A 286 21.06 13.35 -28.74
CA ASP A 286 20.57 13.61 -27.39
C ASP A 286 21.75 13.85 -26.44
N PHE A 287 22.31 15.06 -26.47
CA PHE A 287 23.45 15.41 -25.63
C PHE A 287 23.12 15.44 -24.13
N SER A 288 21.86 15.66 -23.75
CA SER A 288 21.43 15.51 -22.35
C SER A 288 21.46 14.03 -21.92
N GLY A 289 21.03 13.12 -22.79
CA GLY A 289 21.24 11.69 -22.62
C GLY A 289 22.72 11.32 -22.50
N VAL A 290 23.57 11.81 -23.42
CA VAL A 290 25.03 11.58 -23.38
C VAL A 290 25.62 12.03 -22.03
N GLY A 291 25.19 13.19 -21.52
CA GLY A 291 25.58 13.68 -20.20
C GLY A 291 25.15 12.77 -19.06
N LEU A 292 23.91 12.28 -19.09
CA LEU A 292 23.38 11.34 -18.09
C LEU A 292 24.16 10.02 -18.08
N GLN A 293 24.42 9.43 -19.25
CA GLN A 293 25.19 8.19 -19.37
C GLN A 293 26.66 8.39 -18.99
N MET A 294 27.23 9.56 -19.28
CA MET A 294 28.55 9.93 -18.78
C MET A 294 28.55 9.98 -17.25
N GLY A 295 27.56 10.60 -16.62
CA GLY A 295 27.45 10.60 -15.16
C GLY A 295 27.33 9.19 -14.56
N ALA A 296 26.54 8.31 -15.20
CA ALA A 296 26.44 6.90 -14.81
C ALA A 296 27.79 6.16 -14.93
N LEU A 297 28.49 6.36 -16.05
CA LEU A 297 29.84 5.82 -16.26
C LEU A 297 30.83 6.32 -15.20
N LEU A 298 30.80 7.61 -14.85
CA LEU A 298 31.67 8.17 -13.81
C LEU A 298 31.38 7.56 -12.44
N ALA A 299 30.11 7.37 -12.09
CA ALA A 299 29.72 6.67 -10.86
C ALA A 299 30.27 5.24 -10.84
N GLN A 300 30.13 4.51 -11.95
CA GLN A 300 30.61 3.15 -12.08
C GLN A 300 32.16 3.04 -12.07
N LEU A 301 32.86 4.02 -12.63
CA LEU A 301 34.33 4.10 -12.59
C LEU A 301 34.84 4.48 -11.20
N ARG A 302 34.07 5.26 -10.43
CA ARG A 302 34.38 5.51 -9.02
C ARG A 302 34.21 4.22 -8.22
N SER A 303 33.10 3.53 -8.43
CA SER A 303 32.83 2.24 -7.79
C SER A 303 33.68 1.10 -8.35
N SER A 304 34.50 1.29 -9.37
CA SER A 304 35.31 0.20 -9.95
C SER A 304 36.39 -0.32 -8.98
N ASP A 305 36.73 0.48 -7.96
CA ASP A 305 37.61 0.08 -6.86
C ASP A 305 36.86 -0.71 -5.77
N CYS A 306 35.53 -0.73 -5.82
CA CYS A 306 34.73 -1.67 -5.03
C CYS A 306 35.04 -3.07 -5.53
N ILE A 307 35.71 -3.88 -4.73
CA ILE A 307 36.02 -5.27 -5.11
C ILE A 307 34.74 -6.13 -5.01
N SER A 308 33.79 -5.76 -4.14
CA SER A 308 32.53 -6.46 -3.99
C SER A 308 31.30 -5.72 -4.52
N LYS A 309 30.24 -6.50 -4.70
CA LYS A 309 28.87 -6.06 -4.99
C LYS A 309 28.29 -5.20 -3.85
N ALA A 310 28.66 -5.50 -2.60
CA ALA A 310 28.15 -4.80 -1.41
C ALA A 310 28.53 -3.31 -1.42
N CYS A 311 29.76 -3.00 -1.82
CA CYS A 311 30.22 -1.62 -1.93
C CYS A 311 29.46 -0.80 -2.99
N ILE A 312 29.10 -1.41 -4.13
CA ILE A 312 28.27 -0.74 -5.15
C ILE A 312 26.85 -0.50 -4.62
N VAL A 313 26.29 -1.43 -3.85
CA VAL A 313 24.98 -1.25 -3.18
C VAL A 313 25.02 -0.08 -2.19
N VAL A 314 26.10 0.09 -1.42
CA VAL A 314 26.28 1.22 -0.51
C VAL A 314 26.30 2.57 -1.25
N GLU A 315 26.92 2.64 -2.44
CA GLU A 315 26.84 3.86 -3.25
C GLU A 315 25.41 4.16 -3.71
N GLY A 316 24.65 3.15 -4.13
CA GLY A 316 23.24 3.31 -4.48
C GLY A 316 22.38 3.78 -3.30
N LEU A 317 22.63 3.25 -2.10
CA LEU A 317 22.00 3.68 -0.85
C LEU A 317 22.27 5.15 -0.54
N MET A 318 23.53 5.57 -0.62
CA MET A 318 23.90 6.98 -0.42
C MET A 318 23.19 7.90 -1.42
N ALA A 319 23.14 7.51 -2.70
CA ALA A 319 22.45 8.29 -3.73
C ALA A 319 20.95 8.45 -3.44
N ALA A 320 20.26 7.36 -3.06
CA ALA A 320 18.84 7.43 -2.73
C ALA A 320 18.54 8.28 -1.50
N LEU A 321 19.46 8.35 -0.53
CA LEU A 321 19.33 9.14 0.69
C LEU A 321 19.96 10.55 0.58
N GLN A 322 20.33 10.99 -0.63
CA GLN A 322 21.03 12.25 -0.91
C GLN A 322 22.28 12.49 -0.06
N ILE A 323 22.97 11.40 0.28
CA ILE A 323 24.26 11.47 0.95
C ILE A 323 25.29 11.75 -0.14
N GLY A 324 26.01 12.86 0.03
CA GLY A 324 27.05 13.28 -0.91
C GLY A 324 28.10 12.18 -1.11
N VAL A 325 28.87 12.30 -2.18
CA VAL A 325 29.89 11.32 -2.55
C VAL A 325 30.96 11.20 -1.45
N VAL A 326 31.14 10.00 -0.89
CA VAL A 326 32.17 9.69 0.11
C VAL A 326 33.16 8.66 -0.45
N ASP A 327 34.42 8.77 -0.04
CA ASP A 327 35.43 7.75 -0.31
C ASP A 327 35.18 6.51 0.56
N LEU A 328 34.69 5.43 -0.05
CA LEU A 328 34.38 4.18 0.65
C LEU A 328 35.62 3.30 0.91
N ARG A 329 36.79 3.62 0.33
CA ARG A 329 38.00 2.78 0.46
C ARG A 329 38.38 2.41 1.90
N PRO A 330 38.24 3.30 2.90
CA PRO A 330 38.52 2.97 4.29
C PRO A 330 37.67 1.84 4.88
N CYS A 331 36.46 1.61 4.36
CA CYS A 331 35.48 0.65 4.88
C CYS A 331 35.14 -0.51 3.94
N HIS A 332 35.79 -0.60 2.77
CA HIS A 332 35.49 -1.66 1.77
C HIS A 332 35.53 -3.07 2.37
N ALA A 333 36.57 -3.40 3.14
CA ALA A 333 36.72 -4.74 3.69
C ALA A 333 35.57 -5.13 4.62
N GLN A 334 35.10 -4.20 5.46
CA GLN A 334 33.97 -4.43 6.35
C GLN A 334 32.65 -4.55 5.58
N ILE A 335 32.44 -3.69 4.56
CA ILE A 335 31.24 -3.77 3.70
C ILE A 335 31.15 -5.14 3.03
N ASP A 336 32.27 -5.69 2.57
CA ASP A 336 32.33 -6.99 1.89
C ASP A 336 31.94 -8.17 2.80
N GLU A 337 32.27 -8.10 4.09
CA GLU A 337 31.96 -9.13 5.08
C GLU A 337 30.45 -9.33 5.29
N VAL A 338 29.65 -8.30 5.00
CA VAL A 338 28.19 -8.28 5.22
C VAL A 338 27.43 -9.02 4.10
N TRP A 339 28.06 -9.23 2.93
CA TRP A 339 27.36 -9.74 1.74
C TRP A 339 26.73 -11.13 1.91
N GLY A 340 27.23 -11.94 2.85
CA GLY A 340 26.67 -13.24 3.18
C GLY A 340 25.18 -13.16 3.56
N SER A 341 24.81 -12.18 4.40
CA SER A 341 23.43 -11.99 4.85
C SER A 341 22.51 -11.58 3.71
N MET A 342 23.01 -10.83 2.72
CA MET A 342 22.21 -10.47 1.53
C MET A 342 21.92 -11.69 0.66
N LEU A 343 22.88 -12.61 0.54
CA LEU A 343 22.67 -13.89 -0.16
C LEU A 343 21.65 -14.76 0.58
N ASP A 344 21.73 -14.82 1.91
CA ASP A 344 20.77 -15.54 2.75
C ASP A 344 19.36 -14.95 2.61
N PHE A 345 19.21 -13.63 2.64
CA PHE A 345 17.95 -12.93 2.39
C PHE A 345 17.30 -13.39 1.08
N THR A 346 18.04 -13.35 -0.03
CA THR A 346 17.48 -13.71 -1.34
C THR A 346 17.10 -15.19 -1.42
N ARG A 347 17.88 -16.08 -0.78
CA ARG A 347 17.55 -17.51 -0.68
C ARG A 347 16.27 -17.73 0.14
N GLU A 348 16.12 -17.02 1.25
CA GLU A 348 14.97 -17.16 2.14
C GLU A 348 13.68 -16.62 1.50
N ILE A 349 13.78 -15.54 0.73
CA ILE A 349 12.69 -15.07 -0.15
C ILE A 349 12.28 -16.17 -1.15
N ASP A 350 13.24 -16.81 -1.83
CA ASP A 350 12.96 -17.89 -2.78
C ASP A 350 12.27 -19.09 -2.11
N MET A 351 12.59 -19.33 -0.83
CA MET A 351 11.98 -20.37 0.00
C MET A 351 10.69 -19.92 0.70
N GLN A 352 10.23 -18.68 0.49
CA GLN A 352 9.08 -18.06 1.17
C GLN A 352 9.22 -18.06 2.71
N GLN A 353 10.45 -18.03 3.22
CA GLN A 353 10.77 -17.93 4.64
C GLN A 353 10.83 -16.46 5.08
N TRP A 354 9.68 -15.77 5.05
CA TRP A 354 9.64 -14.30 5.21
C TRP A 354 10.26 -13.78 6.51
N SER A 355 10.05 -14.47 7.63
CA SER A 355 10.64 -14.07 8.91
C SER A 355 12.17 -14.18 8.91
N ASP A 356 12.71 -15.23 8.29
CA ASP A 356 14.16 -15.40 8.15
C ASP A 356 14.69 -14.35 7.17
N ALA A 357 13.99 -14.12 6.05
CA ALA A 357 14.33 -13.10 5.06
C ALA A 357 14.41 -11.69 5.69
N PHE A 358 13.40 -11.26 6.46
CA PHE A 358 13.47 -9.98 7.16
C PHE A 358 14.65 -9.88 8.12
N LYS A 359 14.94 -10.97 8.83
CA LYS A 359 16.11 -11.05 9.71
C LYS A 359 17.42 -10.92 8.93
N SER A 360 17.59 -11.64 7.83
CA SER A 360 18.78 -11.58 6.98
C SER A 360 18.95 -10.21 6.31
N LEU A 361 17.85 -9.57 5.90
CA LEU A 361 17.88 -8.19 5.42
C LEU A 361 18.29 -7.22 6.53
N SER A 362 17.73 -7.37 7.73
CA SER A 362 18.12 -6.57 8.90
C SER A 362 19.59 -6.79 9.28
N ASP A 363 20.09 -8.03 9.29
CA ASP A 363 21.50 -8.34 9.54
C ASP A 363 22.39 -7.69 8.47
N THR A 364 21.93 -7.66 7.23
CA THR A 364 22.59 -6.91 6.14
C THR A 364 22.64 -5.42 6.43
N LEU A 365 21.52 -4.77 6.76
CA LEU A 365 21.49 -3.33 7.01
C LEU A 365 22.30 -2.94 8.27
N THR A 366 22.25 -3.77 9.33
CA THR A 366 23.05 -3.59 10.55
C THR A 366 24.54 -3.68 10.25
N GLY A 367 24.95 -4.71 9.51
CA GLY A 367 26.34 -4.90 9.13
C GLY A 367 26.84 -3.74 8.26
N LEU A 368 26.02 -3.28 7.31
CA LEU A 368 26.35 -2.12 6.48
C LEU A 368 26.48 -0.85 7.33
N ALA A 369 25.56 -0.60 8.25
CA ALA A 369 25.62 0.56 9.15
C ALA A 369 26.93 0.60 9.95
N GLN A 370 27.30 -0.53 10.56
CA GLN A 370 28.55 -0.67 11.32
C GLN A 370 29.79 -0.52 10.43
N SER A 371 29.70 -0.95 9.17
CA SER A 371 30.81 -0.88 8.21
C SER A 371 31.08 0.55 7.78
N VAL A 372 30.03 1.31 7.41
CA VAL A 372 30.16 2.66 6.86
C VAL A 372 30.53 3.71 7.91
N ASP A 373 30.39 3.41 9.20
CA ASP A 373 30.91 4.24 10.29
C ASP A 373 32.42 4.51 10.14
N SER A 374 33.19 3.51 9.68
CA SER A 374 34.63 3.66 9.43
C SER A 374 34.97 4.53 8.20
N CYS A 375 33.97 4.87 7.40
CA CYS A 375 34.04 5.80 6.28
C CYS A 375 33.51 7.21 6.59
N ASP A 376 33.20 7.51 7.87
CA ASP A 376 32.65 8.81 8.31
C ASP A 376 31.34 9.19 7.59
N VAL A 377 30.42 8.21 7.47
CA VAL A 377 29.08 8.39 6.88
C VAL A 377 27.96 8.22 7.92
N PRO A 378 27.94 9.00 9.01
CA PRO A 378 27.05 8.76 10.15
C PRO A 378 25.56 8.88 9.82
N LYS A 379 25.19 9.69 8.80
CA LYS A 379 23.80 9.77 8.33
C LYS A 379 23.33 8.46 7.70
N LEU A 380 24.19 7.80 6.93
CA LEU A 380 23.87 6.51 6.33
C LEU A 380 23.74 5.46 7.42
N ALA A 381 24.72 5.39 8.33
CA ALA A 381 24.71 4.45 9.44
C ALA A 381 23.41 4.55 10.25
N ALA A 382 23.02 5.76 10.67
CA ALA A 382 21.79 5.97 11.44
C ALA A 382 20.51 5.56 10.68
N SER A 383 20.43 5.84 9.37
CA SER A 383 19.28 5.44 8.55
C SER A 383 19.16 3.92 8.42
N LEU A 384 20.30 3.25 8.20
CA LEU A 384 20.37 1.79 8.10
C LEU A 384 20.06 1.10 9.44
N GLU A 385 20.54 1.65 10.56
CA GLU A 385 20.22 1.18 11.90
C GLU A 385 18.73 1.29 12.20
N ASP A 386 18.11 2.46 11.99
CA ASP A 386 16.66 2.65 12.22
C ASP A 386 15.83 1.68 11.38
N THR A 387 16.17 1.52 10.10
CA THR A 387 15.48 0.58 9.20
C THR A 387 15.65 -0.86 9.66
N SER A 388 16.86 -1.23 10.08
CA SER A 388 17.15 -2.55 10.62
C SER A 388 16.33 -2.85 11.87
N THR A 389 16.28 -1.93 12.83
CA THR A 389 15.49 -2.09 14.06
C THR A 389 14.02 -2.34 13.74
N ARG A 390 13.44 -1.56 12.80
CA ARG A 390 12.04 -1.73 12.39
C ARG A 390 11.78 -3.08 11.73
N LEU A 391 12.71 -3.55 10.90
CA LEU A 391 12.63 -4.88 10.29
C LEU A 391 12.66 -6.01 11.33
N GLN A 392 13.34 -5.82 12.47
CA GLN A 392 13.38 -6.83 13.54
C GLN A 392 12.16 -6.78 14.45
N GLU A 393 11.73 -5.57 14.83
CA GLU A 393 10.74 -5.38 15.87
C GLU A 393 9.30 -5.46 15.35
N ASP A 394 9.09 -5.11 14.07
CA ASP A 394 7.77 -4.75 13.58
C ASP A 394 7.56 -5.12 12.10
N ALA A 395 8.19 -6.22 11.67
CA ALA A 395 7.97 -6.78 10.35
C ALA A 395 6.97 -7.94 10.39
N VAL A 396 5.99 -7.92 9.47
CA VAL A 396 4.95 -8.94 9.36
C VAL A 396 4.82 -9.37 7.90
N ALA A 397 4.65 -10.67 7.67
CA ALA A 397 4.33 -11.21 6.35
C ALA A 397 2.97 -11.91 6.38
N ASN A 398 2.05 -11.42 5.54
CA ASN A 398 0.73 -12.01 5.34
C ASN A 398 0.62 -12.58 3.92
N LEU A 399 -0.27 -13.55 3.73
CA LEU A 399 -0.61 -14.10 2.42
C LEU A 399 -2.07 -13.78 2.08
N ILE A 400 -2.28 -12.97 1.03
CA ILE A 400 -3.59 -12.67 0.48
C ILE A 400 -3.70 -13.43 -0.85
N GLY A 401 -4.28 -14.63 -0.77
CA GLY A 401 -4.34 -15.55 -1.91
C GLY A 401 -2.96 -16.10 -2.24
N GLN A 402 -2.39 -15.66 -3.36
CA GLN A 402 -1.02 -16.01 -3.78
C GLN A 402 -0.05 -14.83 -3.66
N VAL A 403 -0.52 -13.67 -3.17
CA VAL A 403 0.30 -12.47 -3.04
C VAL A 403 0.76 -12.31 -1.60
N SER A 404 2.04 -12.02 -1.42
CA SER A 404 2.63 -11.70 -0.13
C SER A 404 2.49 -10.22 0.18
N GLN A 405 1.86 -9.89 1.31
CA GLN A 405 1.89 -8.56 1.91
C GLN A 405 3.01 -8.55 2.95
N LEU A 406 3.99 -7.68 2.76
CA LEU A 406 5.19 -7.56 3.58
C LEU A 406 5.14 -6.19 4.25
N LEU A 407 4.84 -6.18 5.54
CA LEU A 407 4.69 -4.97 6.33
C LEU A 407 5.93 -4.71 7.18
N VAL A 408 6.35 -3.45 7.30
CA VAL A 408 7.38 -2.98 8.25
C VAL A 408 6.85 -1.74 8.92
N SER A 409 6.66 -1.79 10.25
CA SER A 409 5.98 -0.71 10.99
C SER A 409 4.58 -0.38 10.44
N GLY A 410 3.88 -1.38 9.91
CA GLY A 410 2.58 -1.23 9.26
C GLY A 410 2.64 -0.75 7.81
N ALA A 411 3.78 -0.20 7.36
CA ALA A 411 4.03 0.18 5.97
C ALA A 411 4.08 -1.04 5.08
N ASP A 412 3.34 -1.06 3.97
CA ASP A 412 3.51 -2.14 3.01
C ASP A 412 4.74 -1.92 2.12
N VAL A 413 5.79 -2.70 2.34
CA VAL A 413 7.06 -2.68 1.59
C VAL A 413 7.15 -3.79 0.53
N SER A 414 6.06 -4.51 0.23
CA SER A 414 6.07 -5.61 -0.76
C SER A 414 6.64 -5.20 -2.10
N MET A 415 6.16 -4.09 -2.67
CA MET A 415 6.62 -3.62 -3.98
C MET A 415 8.07 -3.11 -3.92
N ASP A 416 8.49 -2.50 -2.82
CA ASP A 416 9.88 -2.05 -2.60
C ASP A 416 10.85 -3.25 -2.56
N LEU A 417 10.51 -4.29 -1.81
CA LEU A 417 11.29 -5.52 -1.74
C LEU A 417 11.31 -6.28 -3.07
N GLN A 418 10.18 -6.34 -3.78
CA GLN A 418 10.11 -6.96 -5.09
C GLN A 418 11.06 -6.30 -6.10
N ARG A 419 11.14 -4.96 -6.09
CA ARG A 419 12.10 -4.21 -6.91
C ARG A 419 13.54 -4.55 -6.53
N ALA A 420 13.88 -4.51 -5.24
CA ALA A 420 15.20 -4.88 -4.75
C ALA A 420 15.59 -6.32 -5.17
N ILE A 421 14.67 -7.28 -5.11
CA ILE A 421 14.91 -8.67 -5.56
C ILE A 421 15.17 -8.73 -7.07
N LEU A 422 14.41 -7.99 -7.87
CA LEU A 422 14.61 -7.93 -9.34
C LEU A 422 15.96 -7.29 -9.69
N ASP A 423 16.37 -6.25 -8.97
CA ASP A 423 17.67 -5.61 -9.12
C ASP A 423 18.81 -6.55 -8.74
N PHE A 424 18.67 -7.25 -7.61
CA PHE A 424 19.64 -8.24 -7.17
C PHE A 424 19.83 -9.35 -8.22
N ARG A 425 18.73 -9.92 -8.72
CA ARG A 425 18.77 -11.02 -9.72
C ARG A 425 19.27 -10.56 -11.08
N GLY A 426 19.09 -9.28 -11.41
CA GLY A 426 19.61 -8.66 -12.63
C GLY A 426 21.05 -8.18 -12.51
N ASP A 427 21.75 -8.46 -11.41
CA ASP A 427 23.09 -7.93 -11.09
C ASP A 427 23.15 -6.37 -11.14
N ARG A 428 22.03 -5.69 -10.88
CA ARG A 428 21.88 -4.23 -10.92
C ARG A 428 22.18 -3.60 -9.55
N TRP A 429 23.42 -3.73 -9.08
CA TRP A 429 23.79 -3.40 -7.70
C TRP A 429 23.53 -1.95 -7.28
N HIS A 430 23.74 -0.98 -8.18
CA HIS A 430 23.46 0.42 -7.85
C HIS A 430 21.95 0.68 -7.73
N ALA A 431 21.14 0.05 -8.58
CA ALA A 431 19.69 0.15 -8.52
C ALA A 431 19.15 -0.52 -7.24
N LEU A 432 19.68 -1.71 -6.90
CA LEU A 432 19.40 -2.39 -5.63
C LEU A 432 19.68 -1.48 -4.42
N GLY A 433 20.81 -0.78 -4.41
CA GLY A 433 21.10 0.20 -3.36
C GLY A 433 20.07 1.31 -3.27
N ARG A 434 19.59 1.83 -4.42
CA ARG A 434 18.54 2.85 -4.44
C ARG A 434 17.21 2.33 -3.90
N ASP A 435 16.82 1.11 -4.28
CA ASP A 435 15.59 0.47 -3.81
C ASP A 435 15.64 0.22 -2.29
N LEU A 436 16.78 -0.24 -1.76
CA LEU A 436 16.98 -0.37 -0.32
C LEU A 436 16.93 0.99 0.40
N GLY A 437 17.41 2.06 -0.23
CA GLY A 437 17.29 3.42 0.29
C GLY A 437 15.83 3.91 0.29
N GLY A 438 15.09 3.59 -0.77
CA GLY A 438 13.66 3.85 -0.87
C GLY A 438 12.84 3.12 0.21
N LEU A 439 13.18 1.86 0.49
CA LEU A 439 12.63 1.06 1.59
C LEU A 439 12.96 1.69 2.95
N SER A 440 14.22 2.08 3.16
CA SER A 440 14.68 2.71 4.41
C SER A 440 13.89 3.98 4.73
N ASP A 441 13.73 4.86 3.73
CA ASP A 441 12.93 6.07 3.88
C ASP A 441 11.46 5.74 4.16
N LYS A 442 10.86 4.79 3.42
CA LYS A 442 9.46 4.39 3.63
C LYS A 442 9.20 3.82 5.03
N ALA A 443 10.10 2.98 5.54
CA ALA A 443 10.00 2.38 6.87
C ALA A 443 10.21 3.41 8.00
N SER A 444 11.00 4.46 7.75
CA SER A 444 11.35 5.47 8.76
C SER A 444 10.44 6.71 8.78
N ARG A 445 9.42 6.74 7.90
CA ARG A 445 8.41 7.81 7.86
C ARG A 445 7.71 7.96 9.21
N LYS A 446 7.43 9.20 9.57
CA LYS A 446 6.76 9.56 10.84
C LYS A 446 5.27 9.82 10.68
N ASP A 447 4.83 10.17 9.48
CA ASP A 447 3.41 10.31 9.16
C ASP A 447 2.71 8.96 9.14
N CYS A 448 1.37 8.94 9.15
CA CYS A 448 0.59 7.71 9.08
C CYS A 448 0.77 7.04 7.72
N HIS A 449 1.68 6.07 7.66
CA HIS A 449 2.07 5.38 6.44
C HIS A 449 1.73 3.88 6.48
N SER A 450 0.95 3.45 7.48
CA SER A 450 0.46 2.08 7.50
C SER A 450 -0.60 1.86 6.42
N PHE A 451 -0.74 0.62 5.97
CA PHE A 451 -1.74 0.30 4.95
C PHE A 451 -3.19 0.58 5.41
N VAL A 452 -3.44 0.62 6.74
CA VAL A 452 -4.73 1.01 7.31
C VAL A 452 -4.97 2.51 7.16
N CYS A 453 -3.93 3.34 7.30
CA CYS A 453 -4.02 4.76 6.97
C CYS A 453 -4.50 4.93 5.52
N GLU A 454 -3.84 4.25 4.57
CA GLU A 454 -4.20 4.31 3.16
C GLU A 454 -5.62 3.78 2.87
N LEU A 455 -6.06 2.71 3.55
CA LEU A 455 -7.46 2.24 3.51
C LEU A 455 -8.42 3.34 3.94
N LEU A 456 -8.14 4.00 5.08
CA LEU A 456 -8.99 5.07 5.60
C LEU A 456 -9.02 6.29 4.66
N GLU A 457 -7.91 6.65 4.03
CA GLU A 457 -7.91 7.70 2.99
C GLU A 457 -8.83 7.36 1.83
N GLY A 458 -8.79 6.11 1.37
CA GLY A 458 -9.72 5.59 0.36
C GLY A 458 -11.18 5.75 0.78
N MET A 459 -11.50 5.37 2.02
CA MET A 459 -12.86 5.45 2.57
C MET A 459 -13.36 6.89 2.71
N LEU A 460 -12.55 7.77 3.30
CA LEU A 460 -12.90 9.19 3.47
C LEU A 460 -13.17 9.85 2.12
N LYS A 461 -12.32 9.55 1.13
CA LYS A 461 -12.48 10.07 -0.21
C LYS A 461 -13.79 9.65 -0.86
N GLU A 462 -14.17 8.38 -0.72
CA GLU A 462 -15.45 7.89 -1.26
C GLU A 462 -16.65 8.60 -0.60
N GLY A 463 -16.55 8.92 0.69
CA GLY A 463 -17.53 9.73 1.41
C GLY A 463 -17.50 11.22 1.11
N GLU A 464 -16.67 11.68 0.16
CA GLU A 464 -16.38 13.09 -0.12
C GLU A 464 -15.92 13.88 1.12
N LEU A 465 -15.29 13.19 2.07
CA LEU A 465 -14.74 13.76 3.30
C LEU A 465 -13.31 14.22 3.07
N ASN A 466 -12.91 15.28 3.78
CA ASN A 466 -11.57 15.82 3.67
C ASN A 466 -10.55 14.80 4.18
N LEU A 467 -9.51 14.55 3.37
CA LEU A 467 -8.33 13.83 3.83
C LEU A 467 -7.70 14.61 4.97
N THR A 468 -7.42 13.91 6.07
CA THR A 468 -6.93 14.50 7.31
C THR A 468 -5.59 13.88 7.62
N ASP A 469 -4.71 14.62 8.29
CA ASP A 469 -3.50 14.02 8.83
C ASP A 469 -3.90 13.06 9.96
N PHE A 470 -3.41 11.83 9.90
CA PHE A 470 -3.71 10.80 10.90
C PHE A 470 -2.58 10.63 11.93
N GLU A 471 -1.55 11.49 11.94
CA GLU A 471 -0.41 11.39 12.87
C GLU A 471 -0.87 11.14 14.33
N GLU A 472 -1.90 11.84 14.80
CA GLU A 472 -2.40 11.74 16.18
C GLU A 472 -3.03 10.37 16.52
N CYS A 473 -3.61 9.66 15.54
CA CYS A 473 -4.23 8.35 15.74
C CYS A 473 -3.50 7.21 15.00
N ALA A 474 -2.36 7.48 14.38
CA ALA A 474 -1.63 6.52 13.55
C ALA A 474 -1.31 5.24 14.31
N SER A 475 -0.82 5.36 15.55
CA SER A 475 -0.50 4.20 16.41
C SER A 475 -1.74 3.37 16.73
N ASP A 476 -2.89 4.00 16.98
CA ASP A 476 -4.12 3.30 17.35
C ASP A 476 -4.79 2.64 16.13
N LEU A 477 -4.62 3.21 14.94
CA LEU A 477 -5.10 2.61 13.69
C LEU A 477 -4.42 1.28 13.40
N ARG A 478 -3.19 1.07 13.88
CA ARG A 478 -2.45 -0.19 13.70
C ARG A 478 -3.12 -1.40 14.32
N ASN A 479 -3.97 -1.20 15.33
CA ASN A 479 -4.74 -2.30 15.93
C ASN A 479 -5.58 -3.04 14.88
N ALA A 480 -6.07 -2.33 13.85
CA ALA A 480 -6.90 -2.90 12.80
C ALA A 480 -6.10 -3.67 11.71
N GLU A 481 -4.77 -3.55 11.66
CA GLU A 481 -3.92 -4.13 10.61
C GLU A 481 -4.12 -5.65 10.48
N SER A 482 -4.02 -6.37 11.61
CA SER A 482 -4.16 -7.82 11.63
C SER A 482 -5.53 -8.26 11.10
N ASP A 483 -6.61 -7.60 11.52
CA ASP A 483 -7.96 -7.99 11.14
C ASP A 483 -8.24 -7.68 9.65
N PHE A 484 -7.74 -6.57 9.11
CA PHE A 484 -7.85 -6.30 7.67
C PHE A 484 -7.09 -7.35 6.85
N ALA A 485 -5.84 -7.66 7.22
CA ALA A 485 -5.01 -8.63 6.52
C ALA A 485 -5.60 -10.05 6.59
N VAL A 486 -6.03 -10.50 7.77
CA VAL A 486 -6.67 -11.80 7.96
C VAL A 486 -8.00 -11.86 7.20
N GLY A 487 -8.80 -10.79 7.23
CA GLY A 487 -10.04 -10.72 6.47
C GLY A 487 -9.81 -10.91 4.97
N ALA A 488 -8.84 -10.20 4.40
CA ALA A 488 -8.46 -10.35 2.98
C ALA A 488 -7.96 -11.76 2.66
N ALA A 489 -7.18 -12.36 3.56
CA ALA A 489 -6.71 -13.73 3.42
C ALA A 489 -7.85 -14.77 3.46
N MET A 490 -8.90 -14.55 4.29
CA MET A 490 -10.08 -15.42 4.34
C MET A 490 -10.90 -15.33 3.05
N TRP A 491 -11.11 -14.12 2.53
CA TRP A 491 -11.72 -13.92 1.21
C TRP A 491 -10.96 -14.66 0.11
N ALA A 492 -9.64 -14.51 0.09
CA ALA A 492 -8.78 -15.18 -0.88
C ALA A 492 -8.63 -16.70 -0.68
N LYS A 493 -9.14 -17.26 0.43
CA LYS A 493 -9.28 -18.71 0.68
C LYS A 493 -10.69 -19.22 0.39
N GLY A 494 -11.62 -18.34 0.03
CA GLY A 494 -13.01 -18.69 -0.27
C GLY A 494 -13.87 -18.83 0.97
N ASP A 495 -13.49 -18.15 2.05
CA ASP A 495 -14.26 -18.01 3.27
C ASP A 495 -14.68 -16.53 3.50
N PRO A 496 -15.55 -15.98 2.64
CA PRO A 496 -16.03 -14.61 2.79
C PRO A 496 -16.83 -14.40 4.09
N GLY A 497 -17.41 -15.45 4.67
CA GLY A 497 -18.12 -15.37 5.95
C GLY A 497 -17.20 -14.93 7.10
N ASN A 498 -16.03 -15.55 7.22
CA ASN A 498 -15.04 -15.08 8.19
C ASN A 498 -14.34 -13.80 7.71
N GLY A 499 -14.12 -13.63 6.40
CA GLY A 499 -13.55 -12.41 5.83
C GLY A 499 -14.32 -11.14 6.23
N VAL A 500 -15.64 -11.14 6.07
CA VAL A 500 -16.54 -10.05 6.46
C VAL A 500 -16.47 -9.77 7.98
N ARG A 501 -16.43 -10.81 8.81
CA ARG A 501 -16.34 -10.64 10.28
C ARG A 501 -15.04 -9.98 10.71
N TYR A 502 -13.92 -10.38 10.12
CA TYR A 502 -12.62 -9.75 10.39
C TYR A 502 -12.61 -8.29 9.92
N TRP A 503 -13.11 -7.99 8.73
CA TRP A 503 -13.21 -6.60 8.27
C TRP A 503 -14.17 -5.75 9.11
N ALA A 504 -15.29 -6.29 9.55
CA ALA A 504 -16.18 -5.62 10.50
C ALA A 504 -15.50 -5.32 11.84
N SER A 505 -14.68 -6.25 12.35
CA SER A 505 -13.85 -6.02 13.54
C SER A 505 -12.82 -4.91 13.30
N ALA A 506 -12.11 -4.95 12.18
CA ALA A 506 -11.13 -3.94 11.80
C ALA A 506 -11.75 -2.54 11.67
N LEU A 507 -12.90 -2.41 11.00
CA LEU A 507 -13.61 -1.15 10.83
C LEU A 507 -14.13 -0.60 12.17
N ASN A 508 -14.55 -1.46 13.09
CA ASN A 508 -14.89 -1.06 14.46
C ASN A 508 -13.68 -0.51 15.23
N GLN A 509 -12.50 -1.11 15.04
CA GLN A 509 -11.27 -0.61 15.63
C GLN A 509 -10.90 0.75 15.03
N VAL A 510 -10.98 0.89 13.70
CA VAL A 510 -10.80 2.19 13.01
C VAL A 510 -11.75 3.23 13.58
N ALA A 511 -13.05 2.94 13.71
CA ALA A 511 -14.04 3.88 14.24
C ALA A 511 -13.72 4.37 15.67
N LYS A 512 -13.05 3.55 16.48
CA LYS A 512 -12.57 3.92 17.82
C LYS A 512 -11.27 4.72 17.75
N SER A 513 -10.31 4.30 16.94
CA SER A 513 -9.00 4.95 16.81
C SER A 513 -9.09 6.35 16.24
N VAL A 514 -9.96 6.58 15.25
CA VAL A 514 -10.11 7.91 14.59
C VAL A 514 -10.70 8.99 15.51
N GLN A 515 -11.19 8.63 16.70
CA GLN A 515 -11.59 9.62 17.71
C GLN A 515 -10.41 10.48 18.15
N GLY A 516 -9.18 9.94 18.12
CA GLY A 516 -7.95 10.68 18.40
C GLY A 516 -7.59 11.72 17.33
N CYS A 517 -8.14 11.60 16.12
CA CYS A 517 -7.86 12.47 14.98
C CYS A 517 -8.97 13.51 14.70
N ASP A 518 -9.88 13.75 15.66
CA ASP A 518 -11.05 14.64 15.51
C ASP A 518 -11.98 14.30 14.32
N LEU A 519 -11.99 13.02 13.89
CA LEU A 519 -12.85 12.53 12.80
C LEU A 519 -14.18 11.97 13.28
N LYS A 520 -14.52 12.22 14.54
CA LYS A 520 -15.70 11.65 15.18
C LYS A 520 -16.98 12.02 14.43
N ALA A 521 -17.17 13.28 14.05
CA ALA A 521 -18.38 13.72 13.37
C ALA A 521 -18.56 13.04 12.00
N GLN A 522 -17.45 12.83 11.29
CA GLN A 522 -17.38 12.26 9.96
C GLN A 522 -17.55 10.74 9.97
N MET A 523 -17.08 10.07 11.03
CA MET A 523 -17.02 8.60 11.11
C MET A 523 -17.98 7.97 12.13
N ASN A 524 -18.85 8.75 12.76
CA ASN A 524 -19.84 8.23 13.73
C ASN A 524 -20.73 7.11 13.15
N PHE A 525 -21.00 7.12 11.84
CA PHE A 525 -21.78 6.06 11.20
C PHE A 525 -20.98 4.76 11.09
N LEU A 526 -19.64 4.84 10.97
CA LEU A 526 -18.80 3.68 10.67
C LEU A 526 -18.91 2.59 11.74
N GLU A 527 -18.98 2.96 13.02
CA GLU A 527 -19.09 1.97 14.10
C GLU A 527 -20.34 1.10 13.95
N GLN A 528 -21.50 1.72 13.70
CA GLN A 528 -22.75 0.97 13.58
C GLN A 528 -22.84 0.20 12.25
N GLU A 529 -22.36 0.79 11.14
CA GLU A 529 -22.36 0.07 9.86
C GLU A 529 -21.33 -1.08 9.81
N ALA A 530 -20.19 -0.94 10.49
CA ALA A 530 -19.25 -2.04 10.69
C ALA A 530 -19.88 -3.18 11.50
N ASN A 531 -20.68 -2.85 12.52
CA ASN A 531 -21.43 -3.84 13.29
C ASN A 531 -22.47 -4.57 12.43
N VAL A 532 -23.22 -3.84 11.61
CA VAL A 532 -24.17 -4.41 10.62
C VAL A 532 -23.44 -5.33 9.64
N LEU A 533 -22.32 -4.86 9.06
CA LEU A 533 -21.49 -5.65 8.16
C LEU A 533 -21.09 -7.00 8.77
N GLY A 534 -20.69 -7.01 10.05
CA GLY A 534 -20.32 -8.24 10.77
C GLY A 534 -21.45 -9.27 10.92
N LEU A 535 -22.70 -8.87 10.69
CA LEU A 535 -23.89 -9.71 10.69
C LEU A 535 -24.33 -10.14 9.29
N GLY A 536 -23.59 -9.74 8.24
CA GLY A 536 -23.86 -10.11 6.85
C GLY A 536 -24.02 -11.61 6.70
N ASN A 537 -25.16 -12.02 6.13
CA ASN A 537 -25.40 -13.42 5.86
C ASN A 537 -24.69 -13.80 4.57
N VAL A 538 -23.67 -14.63 4.69
CA VAL A 538 -22.95 -15.16 3.52
C VAL A 538 -23.66 -16.42 3.07
N SER A 539 -24.30 -16.35 1.90
CA SER A 539 -25.09 -17.46 1.36
C SER A 539 -24.60 -17.89 -0.01
N LEU A 540 -24.68 -19.19 -0.29
CA LEU A 540 -24.42 -19.79 -1.59
C LEU A 540 -25.77 -20.09 -2.25
N LEU A 541 -26.17 -19.25 -3.21
CA LEU A 541 -27.38 -19.44 -4.00
C LEU A 541 -26.97 -19.74 -5.44
N ASN A 542 -27.30 -20.93 -5.95
CA ASN A 542 -27.01 -21.35 -7.34
C ASN A 542 -25.54 -21.13 -7.75
N ASP A 543 -24.59 -21.60 -6.92
CA ASP A 543 -23.15 -21.43 -7.11
C ASP A 543 -22.63 -19.97 -7.10
N THR A 544 -23.49 -18.99 -6.78
CA THR A 544 -23.10 -17.59 -6.57
C THR A 544 -23.01 -17.31 -5.09
N VAL A 545 -21.86 -16.79 -4.65
CA VAL A 545 -21.69 -16.32 -3.27
C VAL A 545 -22.28 -14.93 -3.16
N SER A 546 -23.11 -14.71 -2.15
CA SER A 546 -23.71 -13.41 -1.83
C SER A 546 -23.35 -13.02 -0.40
N VAL A 547 -23.18 -11.73 -0.15
CA VAL A 547 -23.11 -11.15 1.19
C VAL A 547 -24.30 -10.24 1.35
N LEU A 548 -25.37 -10.76 1.94
CA LEU A 548 -26.63 -10.04 2.08
C LEU A 548 -26.64 -9.19 3.36
N LEU A 549 -26.77 -7.89 3.16
CA LEU A 549 -26.95 -6.87 4.21
C LEU A 549 -28.17 -6.04 3.85
N HIS A 550 -29.18 -6.04 4.72
CA HIS A 550 -30.42 -5.28 4.49
C HIS A 550 -31.08 -5.55 3.12
N GLY A 551 -30.94 -6.79 2.60
CA GLY A 551 -31.47 -7.20 1.30
C GLY A 551 -30.63 -6.79 0.09
N ALA A 552 -29.55 -6.01 0.27
CA ALA A 552 -28.57 -5.72 -0.76
C ALA A 552 -27.41 -6.74 -0.73
N ASP A 553 -26.95 -7.16 -1.89
CA ASP A 553 -25.76 -7.99 -2.03
C ASP A 553 -24.54 -7.10 -2.24
N VAL A 554 -23.59 -7.14 -1.30
CA VAL A 554 -22.35 -6.33 -1.34
C VAL A 554 -21.11 -7.18 -1.67
N TYR A 555 -21.31 -8.42 -2.13
CA TYR A 555 -20.20 -9.35 -2.40
C TYR A 555 -19.18 -8.79 -3.39
N GLU A 556 -19.63 -8.18 -4.49
CA GLU A 556 -18.76 -7.72 -5.58
C GLU A 556 -17.81 -6.60 -5.11
N GLU A 557 -18.30 -5.62 -4.37
CA GLU A 557 -17.51 -4.52 -3.81
C GLU A 557 -16.48 -5.03 -2.81
N LEU A 558 -16.87 -5.95 -1.92
CA LEU A 558 -15.98 -6.55 -0.92
C LEU A 558 -14.93 -7.46 -1.58
N TYR A 559 -15.31 -8.23 -2.59
CA TYR A 559 -14.38 -9.04 -3.36
C TYR A 559 -13.39 -8.16 -4.14
N ALA A 560 -13.86 -7.06 -4.73
CA ALA A 560 -13.00 -6.07 -5.38
C ALA A 560 -12.03 -5.42 -4.38
N ALA A 561 -12.47 -5.12 -3.16
CA ALA A 561 -11.60 -4.60 -2.10
C ALA A 561 -10.47 -5.58 -1.74
N MET A 562 -10.77 -6.88 -1.63
CA MET A 562 -9.74 -7.91 -1.44
C MET A 562 -8.78 -7.94 -2.64
N GLY A 563 -9.30 -7.84 -3.86
CA GLY A 563 -8.49 -7.76 -5.07
C GLY A 563 -7.52 -6.57 -5.04
N ASP A 564 -7.99 -5.39 -4.66
CA ASP A 564 -7.16 -4.19 -4.52
C ASP A 564 -6.11 -4.35 -3.40
N MET A 565 -6.45 -4.96 -2.26
CA MET A 565 -5.45 -5.28 -1.21
C MET A 565 -4.40 -6.28 -1.71
N ALA A 566 -4.80 -7.30 -2.47
CA ALA A 566 -3.88 -8.25 -3.10
C ALA A 566 -3.00 -7.60 -4.17
N MET A 567 -3.35 -6.41 -4.66
CA MET A 567 -2.53 -5.60 -5.57
C MET A 567 -1.78 -4.49 -4.84
N HIS A 568 -1.78 -4.47 -3.50
CA HIS A 568 -1.19 -3.41 -2.69
C HIS A 568 -1.79 -2.01 -2.95
N ASP A 569 -3.04 -1.94 -3.45
CA ASP A 569 -3.80 -0.71 -3.69
C ASP A 569 -4.77 -0.43 -2.55
N TYR A 570 -4.24 -0.08 -1.38
CA TYR A 570 -5.05 0.09 -0.17
C TYR A 570 -6.03 1.26 -0.24
N ARG A 571 -5.67 2.36 -0.91
CA ARG A 571 -6.61 3.44 -1.20
C ARG A 571 -7.77 2.96 -2.09
N GLY A 572 -7.50 2.11 -3.08
CA GLY A 572 -8.53 1.46 -3.90
C GLY A 572 -9.46 0.58 -3.08
N ALA A 573 -8.89 -0.31 -2.27
CA ALA A 573 -9.63 -1.18 -1.36
C ALA A 573 -10.48 -0.37 -0.37
N GLY A 574 -9.90 0.71 0.16
CA GLY A 574 -10.54 1.65 1.06
C GLY A 574 -11.74 2.33 0.42
N ALA A 575 -11.62 2.79 -0.83
CA ALA A 575 -12.75 3.36 -1.56
C ALA A 575 -13.89 2.34 -1.73
N LYS A 576 -13.58 1.08 -2.04
CA LYS A 576 -14.58 0.01 -2.13
C LYS A 576 -15.27 -0.28 -0.80
N MET A 577 -14.51 -0.36 0.29
CA MET A 577 -15.09 -0.51 1.62
C MET A 577 -15.91 0.72 2.02
N GLY A 578 -15.43 1.92 1.71
CA GLY A 578 -16.13 3.19 1.94
C GLY A 578 -17.46 3.25 1.20
N GLN A 579 -17.52 2.74 -0.03
CA GLN A 579 -18.74 2.63 -0.83
C GLN A 579 -19.76 1.74 -0.11
N VAL A 580 -19.35 0.54 0.34
CA VAL A 580 -20.22 -0.36 1.12
C VAL A 580 -20.72 0.32 2.39
N MET A 581 -19.85 1.02 3.13
CA MET A 581 -20.26 1.73 4.35
C MET A 581 -21.21 2.89 4.06
N SER A 582 -21.01 3.61 2.95
CA SER A 582 -21.88 4.70 2.50
C SER A 582 -23.26 4.19 2.08
N ASP A 583 -23.31 3.07 1.35
CA ASP A 583 -24.55 2.42 0.92
C ASP A 583 -25.36 1.92 2.12
N LEU A 584 -24.68 1.29 3.09
CA LEU A 584 -25.30 0.87 4.36
C LEU A 584 -25.83 2.07 5.16
N ASN A 585 -25.02 3.11 5.35
CA ASN A 585 -25.47 4.31 6.06
C ASN A 585 -26.63 5.02 5.34
N SER A 586 -26.63 5.06 4.01
CA SER A 586 -27.74 5.60 3.22
C SER A 586 -29.01 4.79 3.43
N TRP A 587 -28.90 3.47 3.46
CA TRP A 587 -30.01 2.59 3.80
C TRP A 587 -30.52 2.84 5.22
N THR A 588 -29.62 2.86 6.21
CA THR A 588 -29.91 3.15 7.62
C THR A 588 -30.62 4.50 7.78
N GLN A 589 -30.14 5.57 7.16
CA GLN A 589 -30.78 6.88 7.24
C GLN A 589 -32.15 6.93 6.55
N GLY A 590 -32.34 6.11 5.51
CA GLY A 590 -33.59 5.97 4.79
C GLY A 590 -34.65 5.21 5.58
N HIS A 591 -34.26 4.13 6.27
CA HIS A 591 -35.17 3.10 6.78
C HIS A 591 -35.14 2.92 8.30
N LEU A 592 -34.10 3.37 8.99
CA LEU A 592 -33.96 3.29 10.46
C LEU A 592 -34.08 4.67 11.11
N CYS A 593 -34.49 4.70 12.38
CA CYS A 593 -34.33 5.89 13.20
C CYS A 593 -32.90 5.95 13.79
N GLY A 594 -32.44 7.14 14.17
CA GLY A 594 -31.08 7.32 14.72
C GLY A 594 -30.88 6.87 16.19
N ALA A 595 -31.89 6.27 16.83
CA ALA A 595 -31.80 5.84 18.22
C ALA A 595 -31.19 4.42 18.32
N PRO A 596 -30.46 4.08 19.41
CA PRO A 596 -29.87 2.75 19.60
C PRO A 596 -30.83 1.58 19.36
N ILE A 597 -32.08 1.72 19.81
CA ILE A 597 -33.12 0.70 19.63
C ILE A 597 -33.43 0.38 18.16
N CYS A 598 -33.30 1.34 17.23
CA CYS A 598 -33.51 1.07 15.81
C CYS A 598 -32.41 0.19 15.22
N TYR A 599 -31.18 0.30 15.71
CA TYR A 599 -30.12 -0.64 15.36
C TYR A 599 -30.36 -2.03 15.98
N VAL A 600 -30.97 -2.12 17.16
CA VAL A 600 -31.42 -3.41 17.72
C VAL A 600 -32.49 -4.05 16.83
N VAL A 601 -33.50 -3.29 16.39
CA VAL A 601 -34.54 -3.79 15.47
C VAL A 601 -33.91 -4.23 14.14
N SER A 602 -33.02 -3.42 13.57
CA SER A 602 -32.22 -3.78 12.38
C SER A 602 -31.47 -5.11 12.53
N GLY A 603 -30.86 -5.36 13.69
CA GLY A 603 -30.23 -6.65 14.00
C GLY A 603 -31.21 -7.82 14.02
N ILE A 604 -32.41 -7.62 14.58
CA ILE A 604 -33.49 -8.61 14.59
C ILE A 604 -33.92 -8.92 13.15
N THR A 605 -34.15 -7.90 12.33
CA THR A 605 -34.64 -8.06 10.95
C THR A 605 -33.59 -8.67 10.03
N GLN A 606 -32.32 -8.32 10.22
CA GLN A 606 -31.17 -8.97 9.56
C GLN A 606 -31.13 -10.48 9.84
N TYR A 607 -31.39 -10.92 11.08
CA TYR A 607 -31.46 -12.36 11.40
C TYR A 607 -32.63 -13.07 10.71
N LEU A 608 -33.79 -12.40 10.65
CA LEU A 608 -35.03 -12.97 10.10
C LEU A 608 -35.04 -12.99 8.57
N GLY A 609 -34.06 -12.36 7.90
CA GLY A 609 -33.93 -12.35 6.44
C GLY A 609 -35.13 -11.72 5.73
N SER A 610 -35.93 -10.93 6.46
CA SER A 610 -37.16 -10.35 5.98
C SER A 610 -37.27 -8.96 6.55
N LEU A 611 -37.22 -7.96 5.66
CA LEU A 611 -38.09 -6.77 5.62
C LEU A 611 -37.61 -5.79 4.54
N GLU A 612 -38.51 -5.44 3.63
CA GLU A 612 -38.39 -4.32 2.68
C GLU A 612 -39.10 -3.05 3.20
N ASP A 613 -39.55 -3.04 4.46
CA ASP A 613 -40.39 -1.97 5.02
C ASP A 613 -39.61 -0.93 5.85
N ASP A 614 -40.15 0.29 5.92
CA ASP A 614 -39.55 1.50 6.49
C ASP A 614 -39.79 1.60 8.02
N GLU A 615 -38.83 1.10 8.82
CA GLU A 615 -38.86 1.10 10.30
C GLU A 615 -38.81 2.51 10.91
N LYS A 616 -38.35 3.50 10.15
CA LYS A 616 -38.21 4.90 10.58
C LYS A 616 -39.54 5.49 11.04
N LYS A 617 -40.66 5.05 10.46
CA LYS A 617 -42.01 5.49 10.82
C LYS A 617 -42.42 5.08 12.24
N CYS A 618 -41.76 4.08 12.82
CA CYS A 618 -42.07 3.53 14.14
C CYS A 618 -41.08 3.97 15.23
N GLY A 619 -40.02 4.70 14.85
CA GLY A 619 -38.87 4.94 15.73
C GLY A 619 -39.19 5.60 17.07
N SER A 620 -40.23 6.45 17.14
CA SER A 620 -40.69 7.07 18.39
C SER A 620 -41.26 6.06 19.38
N ASP A 621 -41.87 4.99 18.88
CA ASP A 621 -42.67 4.05 19.64
C ASP A 621 -41.77 2.99 20.33
N PHE A 622 -40.55 2.84 19.82
CA PHE A 622 -39.53 1.92 20.37
C PHE A 622 -38.88 2.39 21.69
N THR A 623 -39.13 3.61 22.15
CA THR A 623 -38.52 4.14 23.39
C THR A 623 -38.84 3.29 24.63
N GLY A 624 -40.03 2.69 24.68
CA GLY A 624 -40.39 1.76 25.74
C GLY A 624 -39.52 0.49 25.75
N ALA A 625 -39.26 -0.06 24.57
CA ALA A 625 -38.46 -1.28 24.40
C ALA A 625 -36.99 -1.07 24.83
N TRP A 626 -36.42 0.09 24.50
CA TRP A 626 -35.05 0.44 24.90
C TRP A 626 -34.84 0.34 26.41
N ARG A 627 -35.74 0.96 27.20
CA ARG A 627 -35.65 0.94 28.65
C ARG A 627 -35.74 -0.49 29.22
N SER A 628 -36.56 -1.35 28.62
CA SER A 628 -36.61 -2.75 29.01
C SER A 628 -35.29 -3.48 28.72
N PHE A 629 -34.62 -3.22 27.60
CA PHE A 629 -33.30 -3.81 27.35
C PHE A 629 -32.20 -3.27 28.27
N GLU A 630 -32.23 -1.98 28.64
CA GLU A 630 -31.32 -1.42 29.65
C GLU A 630 -31.51 -2.11 31.01
N ASN A 631 -32.77 -2.26 31.46
CA ASN A 631 -33.09 -2.98 32.68
C ASN A 631 -32.63 -4.44 32.60
N ALA A 632 -32.88 -5.11 31.48
CA ALA A 632 -32.45 -6.48 31.26
C ALA A 632 -30.93 -6.63 31.42
N TYR A 633 -30.14 -5.75 30.80
CA TYR A 633 -28.70 -5.76 30.94
C TYR A 633 -28.26 -5.50 32.39
N SER A 634 -28.87 -4.53 33.07
CA SER A 634 -28.58 -4.22 34.48
C SER A 634 -28.86 -5.40 35.41
N ASP A 635 -29.94 -6.14 35.18
CA ASP A 635 -30.35 -7.27 36.02
C ASP A 635 -29.57 -8.56 35.70
N ILE A 636 -29.14 -8.74 34.45
CA ILE A 636 -28.38 -9.92 34.02
C ILE A 636 -26.89 -9.78 34.34
N SER A 637 -26.33 -8.58 34.22
CA SER A 637 -24.89 -8.34 34.34
C SER A 637 -24.44 -8.16 35.79
N ASN A 638 -23.19 -8.54 36.06
CA ASN A 638 -22.52 -8.23 37.31
C ASN A 638 -21.56 -7.07 37.10
N GLU A 639 -21.93 -5.87 37.56
CA GLU A 639 -21.15 -4.64 37.40
C GLU A 639 -19.75 -4.69 38.06
N THR A 640 -19.45 -5.69 38.89
CA THR A 640 -18.14 -5.80 39.56
C THR A 640 -17.05 -6.46 38.72
N SER A 641 -17.36 -7.10 37.58
CA SER A 641 -16.34 -7.69 36.70
C SER A 641 -15.79 -6.66 35.70
N LYS A 642 -14.60 -6.12 35.99
CA LYS A 642 -14.00 -5.02 35.19
C LYS A 642 -13.40 -5.41 33.83
N HIS A 643 -13.35 -6.70 33.47
CA HIS A 643 -12.56 -7.17 32.32
C HIS A 643 -13.29 -8.13 31.36
N TRP A 644 -14.48 -8.63 31.71
CA TRP A 644 -15.30 -9.52 30.87
C TRP A 644 -16.74 -9.55 31.41
N PHE A 645 -17.73 -9.84 30.55
CA PHE A 645 -19.13 -9.94 30.97
C PHE A 645 -19.31 -11.13 31.92
N ALA A 646 -19.76 -10.86 33.14
CA ALA A 646 -20.15 -11.88 34.10
C ALA A 646 -21.64 -11.76 34.42
N PHE A 647 -22.30 -12.90 34.57
CA PHE A 647 -23.68 -12.93 35.06
C PHE A 647 -23.79 -12.49 36.52
N SER A 648 -24.90 -11.83 36.87
CA SER A 648 -25.33 -11.66 38.25
C SER A 648 -25.37 -13.02 38.96
N GLN A 649 -24.94 -13.04 40.22
CA GLN A 649 -25.03 -14.23 41.08
C GLN A 649 -26.43 -14.38 41.70
N ASN A 650 -27.34 -13.42 41.44
CA ASN A 650 -28.70 -13.45 41.93
C ASN A 650 -29.65 -14.02 40.87
N ALA A 651 -30.14 -15.24 41.09
CA ALA A 651 -31.09 -15.90 40.20
C ALA A 651 -32.36 -15.08 39.93
N THR A 652 -32.78 -14.29 40.92
CA THR A 652 -33.99 -13.46 40.79
C THR A 652 -33.74 -12.31 39.82
N GLU A 653 -32.57 -11.66 39.89
CA GLU A 653 -32.19 -10.60 38.97
C GLU A 653 -32.04 -11.16 37.55
N VAL A 654 -31.30 -12.28 37.37
CA VAL A 654 -31.18 -12.88 36.04
C VAL A 654 -32.55 -13.30 35.48
N THR A 655 -33.46 -13.81 36.32
CA THR A 655 -34.84 -14.13 35.90
C THR A 655 -35.60 -12.88 35.48
N GLN A 656 -35.49 -11.80 36.26
CA GLN A 656 -36.11 -10.52 35.95
C GLN A 656 -35.57 -9.95 34.63
N GLY A 657 -34.26 -9.99 34.42
CA GLY A 657 -33.69 -9.49 33.18
C GLY A 657 -34.08 -10.31 31.95
N VAL A 658 -34.24 -11.63 32.08
CA VAL A 658 -34.83 -12.47 31.01
C VAL A 658 -36.27 -12.05 30.70
N HIS A 659 -37.07 -11.73 31.72
CA HIS A 659 -38.42 -11.18 31.52
C HIS A 659 -38.39 -9.81 30.85
N GLU A 660 -37.45 -8.94 31.21
CA GLU A 660 -37.31 -7.62 30.58
C GLU A 660 -36.92 -7.72 29.09
N ILE A 661 -36.14 -8.73 28.68
CA ILE A 661 -35.93 -9.03 27.24
C ILE A 661 -37.28 -9.34 26.57
N GLY A 662 -38.12 -10.16 27.20
CA GLY A 662 -39.46 -10.47 26.71
C GLY A 662 -40.37 -9.25 26.59
N ASN A 663 -40.35 -8.35 27.59
CA ASN A 663 -41.07 -7.08 27.56
C ASN A 663 -40.57 -6.19 26.41
N GLY A 664 -39.25 -6.12 26.20
CA GLY A 664 -38.65 -5.38 25.09
C GLY A 664 -39.19 -5.85 23.74
N PHE A 665 -39.23 -7.18 23.51
CA PHE A 665 -39.83 -7.74 22.29
C PHE A 665 -41.32 -7.44 22.15
N GLN A 666 -42.09 -7.46 23.24
CA GLN A 666 -43.50 -7.12 23.21
C GLN A 666 -43.72 -5.68 22.73
N LEU A 667 -42.94 -4.76 23.30
CA LEU A 667 -43.04 -3.34 22.98
C LEU A 667 -42.62 -3.06 21.54
N ILE A 668 -41.60 -3.77 21.02
CA ILE A 668 -41.27 -3.68 19.59
C ILE A 668 -42.44 -4.23 18.75
N SER A 669 -43.00 -5.39 19.11
CA SER A 669 -44.14 -5.99 18.40
C SER A 669 -45.33 -5.03 18.27
N GLU A 670 -45.75 -4.43 19.38
CA GLU A 670 -46.84 -3.44 19.43
C GLU A 670 -46.53 -2.20 18.58
N SER A 671 -45.25 -1.80 18.55
CA SER A 671 -44.80 -0.65 17.77
C SER A 671 -44.75 -0.92 16.27
N VAL A 672 -44.28 -2.11 15.84
CA VAL A 672 -44.17 -2.44 14.41
C VAL A 672 -45.50 -2.85 13.78
N GLU A 673 -46.48 -3.29 14.58
CA GLU A 673 -47.87 -3.49 14.11
C GLU A 673 -48.48 -2.18 13.60
N ASN A 674 -48.18 -1.07 14.27
CA ASN A 674 -48.60 0.28 13.84
C ASN A 674 -47.94 0.72 12.52
N CYS A 675 -46.87 0.04 12.10
CA CYS A 675 -46.15 0.29 10.86
C CYS A 675 -46.42 -0.73 9.76
N HIS A 676 -47.47 -1.56 9.93
CA HIS A 676 -47.88 -2.58 8.96
C HIS A 676 -46.86 -3.72 8.74
N MET A 677 -45.88 -3.88 9.62
CA MET A 677 -44.91 -4.99 9.56
C MET A 677 -45.49 -6.23 10.27
N VAL A 678 -46.68 -6.67 9.85
CA VAL A 678 -47.51 -7.68 10.55
C VAL A 678 -46.78 -9.00 10.76
N ALA A 679 -45.94 -9.40 9.80
CA ALA A 679 -45.14 -10.62 9.91
C ALA A 679 -44.09 -10.52 11.03
N LEU A 680 -43.42 -9.37 11.15
CA LEU A 680 -42.45 -9.10 12.20
C LEU A 680 -43.14 -8.98 13.57
N ALA A 681 -44.26 -8.25 13.65
CA ALA A 681 -45.05 -8.12 14.88
C ALA A 681 -45.41 -9.49 15.45
N LYS A 682 -46.05 -10.34 14.64
CA LYS A 682 -46.46 -11.68 15.06
C LYS A 682 -45.28 -12.56 15.48
N LEU A 683 -44.14 -12.39 14.84
CA LEU A 683 -42.93 -13.12 15.21
C LEU A 683 -42.45 -12.63 16.59
N LEU A 684 -42.27 -11.32 16.78
CA LEU A 684 -41.83 -10.70 18.03
C LEU A 684 -42.78 -10.95 19.21
N GLU A 685 -44.10 -10.98 18.98
CA GLU A 685 -45.10 -11.36 19.98
C GLU A 685 -44.85 -12.79 20.47
N ASN A 686 -44.64 -13.74 19.55
CA ASN A 686 -44.30 -15.11 19.91
C ASN A 686 -42.98 -15.18 20.68
N LEU A 687 -41.98 -14.36 20.32
CA LEU A 687 -40.71 -14.29 21.03
C LEU A 687 -40.91 -13.75 22.46
N SER A 688 -41.64 -12.66 22.61
CA SER A 688 -41.98 -12.07 23.90
C SER A 688 -42.61 -13.09 24.84
N LEU A 689 -43.61 -13.84 24.37
CA LEU A 689 -44.26 -14.89 25.15
C LEU A 689 -43.27 -15.95 25.63
N LYS A 690 -42.25 -16.29 24.83
CA LYS A 690 -41.26 -17.31 25.20
C LYS A 690 -40.31 -16.85 26.30
N PHE A 691 -39.85 -15.61 26.23
CA PHE A 691 -39.05 -14.98 27.29
C PHE A 691 -39.89 -14.65 28.54
N GLY A 692 -41.20 -14.44 28.37
CA GLY A 692 -42.16 -14.28 29.45
C GLY A 692 -42.51 -15.58 30.20
N LEU A 693 -42.08 -16.75 29.71
CA LEU A 693 -42.19 -18.01 30.43
C LEU A 693 -41.10 -18.12 31.49
N GLN A 694 -41.40 -18.83 32.58
CA GLN A 694 -40.50 -18.93 33.73
C GLN A 694 -39.19 -19.61 33.32
N ALA A 695 -38.09 -18.84 33.27
CA ALA A 695 -36.76 -19.38 33.05
C ALA A 695 -36.31 -20.18 34.28
N SER A 696 -35.72 -21.35 34.04
CA SER A 696 -35.04 -22.11 35.09
C SER A 696 -33.59 -21.66 35.16
N ILE A 697 -33.21 -21.07 36.30
CA ILE A 697 -31.86 -20.57 36.53
C ILE A 697 -31.20 -21.38 37.63
N GLY A 698 -30.03 -21.94 37.32
CA GLY A 698 -29.24 -22.71 38.27
C GLY A 698 -27.75 -22.51 38.09
N TRP A 699 -26.97 -22.86 39.10
CA TRP A 699 -25.51 -22.86 39.04
C TRP A 699 -25.02 -24.30 39.11
N PHE A 700 -24.29 -24.74 38.09
CA PHE A 700 -23.67 -26.05 38.07
C PHE A 700 -22.17 -25.89 37.96
N ALA A 701 -21.44 -26.41 38.95
CA ALA A 701 -19.98 -26.29 39.04
C ALA A 701 -19.45 -24.84 38.91
N GLY A 702 -20.18 -23.86 39.43
CA GLY A 702 -19.83 -22.44 39.37
C GLY A 702 -20.18 -21.74 38.05
N VAL A 703 -20.81 -22.43 37.10
CA VAL A 703 -21.28 -21.87 35.82
C VAL A 703 -22.81 -21.75 35.86
N ILE A 704 -23.33 -20.59 35.45
CA ILE A 704 -24.77 -20.38 35.34
C ILE A 704 -25.36 -21.22 34.20
N LYS A 705 -26.58 -21.70 34.41
CA LYS A 705 -27.42 -22.37 33.42
C LYS A 705 -28.75 -21.65 33.36
N ILE A 706 -29.12 -21.22 32.16
CA ILE A 706 -30.39 -20.52 31.91
C ILE A 706 -31.15 -21.38 30.91
N ILE A 707 -32.24 -21.99 31.37
CA ILE A 707 -33.07 -22.86 30.54
C ILE A 707 -34.43 -22.22 30.34
N ILE A 708 -34.79 -22.00 29.07
CA ILE A 708 -36.11 -21.51 28.67
C ILE A 708 -36.74 -22.57 27.77
N ASN A 709 -37.89 -23.13 28.18
CA ASN A 709 -38.57 -24.21 27.45
C ASN A 709 -37.68 -25.42 27.11
N GLY A 710 -36.71 -25.76 27.96
CA GLY A 710 -35.80 -26.89 27.73
C GLY A 710 -34.52 -26.54 26.96
N VAL A 711 -34.45 -25.35 26.35
CA VAL A 711 -33.28 -24.88 25.61
C VAL A 711 -32.32 -24.15 26.55
N GLN A 712 -31.04 -24.53 26.53
CA GLN A 712 -29.97 -23.81 27.22
C GLN A 712 -29.59 -22.56 26.42
N VAL A 713 -29.79 -21.39 27.02
CA VAL A 713 -29.61 -20.09 26.34
C VAL A 713 -28.51 -19.23 26.95
N GLU A 714 -27.82 -19.70 28.00
CA GLU A 714 -26.85 -18.88 28.75
C GLU A 714 -25.73 -18.30 27.86
N GLN A 715 -25.19 -19.06 26.90
CA GLN A 715 -24.12 -18.58 26.03
C GLN A 715 -24.61 -17.47 25.09
N SER A 716 -25.83 -17.59 24.59
CA SER A 716 -26.40 -16.61 23.67
C SER A 716 -26.83 -15.33 24.40
N ILE A 717 -27.35 -15.46 25.63
CA ILE A 717 -27.61 -14.31 26.51
C ILE A 717 -26.30 -13.60 26.83
N ALA A 718 -25.24 -14.34 27.17
CA ALA A 718 -23.92 -13.75 27.42
C ALA A 718 -23.41 -12.95 26.23
N LYS A 719 -23.46 -13.52 25.02
CA LYS A 719 -23.10 -12.81 23.77
C LYS A 719 -23.96 -11.57 23.51
N SER A 720 -25.24 -11.63 23.84
CA SER A 720 -26.14 -10.47 23.73
C SER A 720 -25.71 -9.37 24.69
N CYS A 721 -25.46 -9.71 25.96
CA CYS A 721 -25.00 -8.73 26.95
C CYS A 721 -23.59 -8.19 26.64
N GLU A 722 -22.68 -9.00 26.11
CA GLU A 722 -21.39 -8.54 25.60
C GLU A 722 -21.58 -7.51 24.48
N ALA A 723 -22.44 -7.80 23.50
CA ALA A 723 -22.77 -6.87 22.42
C ALA A 723 -23.38 -5.56 22.95
N PHE A 724 -24.30 -5.65 23.91
CA PHE A 724 -24.90 -4.49 24.56
C PHE A 724 -23.86 -3.62 25.28
N SER A 725 -22.96 -4.25 26.06
CA SER A 725 -21.88 -3.54 26.77
C SER A 725 -20.88 -2.86 25.84
N GLY A 726 -20.72 -3.39 24.64
CA GLY A 726 -19.84 -2.86 23.58
C GLY A 726 -20.52 -1.87 22.64
N ASN A 727 -21.76 -1.45 22.90
CA ASN A 727 -22.58 -0.61 22.02
C ASN A 727 -22.82 -1.19 20.60
N ASN A 728 -22.70 -2.52 20.45
CA ASN A 728 -23.00 -3.23 19.22
C ASN A 728 -24.49 -3.61 19.20
N TRP A 729 -25.33 -2.60 18.99
CA TRP A 729 -26.79 -2.73 19.00
C TRP A 729 -27.33 -3.69 17.94
N PRO A 730 -26.82 -3.70 16.68
CA PRO A 730 -27.21 -4.71 15.70
C PRO A 730 -26.93 -6.13 16.19
N ALA A 731 -25.75 -6.40 16.75
CA ALA A 731 -25.44 -7.75 17.22
C ALA A 731 -26.29 -8.14 18.43
N PHE A 732 -26.61 -7.20 19.32
CA PHE A 732 -27.54 -7.44 20.42
C PHE A 732 -28.90 -7.93 19.88
N GLY A 733 -29.51 -7.17 18.96
CA GLY A 733 -30.78 -7.56 18.34
C GLY A 733 -30.72 -8.90 17.61
N PHE A 734 -29.66 -9.13 16.83
CA PHE A 734 -29.44 -10.37 16.09
C PHE A 734 -29.32 -11.59 17.02
N GLN A 735 -28.53 -11.49 18.10
CA GLN A 735 -28.39 -12.59 19.05
C GLN A 735 -29.70 -12.86 19.79
N LEU A 736 -30.44 -11.81 20.17
CA LEU A 736 -31.76 -11.98 20.78
C LEU A 736 -32.73 -12.69 19.82
N ALA A 737 -32.79 -12.29 18.55
CA ALA A 737 -33.62 -12.96 17.53
C ALA A 737 -33.22 -14.42 17.32
N LYS A 738 -31.90 -14.71 17.33
CA LYS A 738 -31.37 -16.08 17.25
C LYS A 738 -31.75 -16.95 18.43
N ILE A 739 -31.66 -16.43 19.66
CA ILE A 739 -32.16 -17.13 20.87
C ILE A 739 -33.62 -17.46 20.64
N ALA A 740 -34.38 -16.46 20.24
CA ALA A 740 -35.81 -16.57 20.13
C ALA A 740 -36.25 -17.60 19.08
N ALA A 741 -35.57 -17.67 17.92
CA ALA A 741 -35.80 -18.71 16.93
C ALA A 741 -35.48 -20.13 17.44
N SER A 742 -34.41 -20.30 18.22
CA SER A 742 -34.09 -21.60 18.84
C SER A 742 -35.18 -22.09 19.80
N LEU A 743 -35.94 -21.17 20.43
CA LEU A 743 -37.07 -21.48 21.31
C LEU A 743 -38.36 -21.84 20.55
N VAL A 744 -38.40 -21.65 19.23
CA VAL A 744 -39.54 -21.95 18.35
C VAL A 744 -39.36 -23.30 17.66
N THR A 745 -38.17 -23.62 17.15
CA THR A 745 -37.90 -24.83 16.35
C THR A 745 -38.07 -26.16 17.10
N GLU A 746 -37.75 -26.24 18.40
CA GLU A 746 -37.91 -27.51 19.16
C GLU A 746 -39.37 -27.93 19.37
N LYS A 747 -40.33 -27.00 19.25
CA LYS A 747 -41.75 -27.32 19.46
C LYS A 747 -42.37 -28.05 18.26
N GLU A 748 -41.84 -27.85 17.05
CA GLU A 748 -42.27 -28.60 15.87
C GLU A 748 -41.69 -30.02 15.91
N GLU A 749 -40.39 -30.21 16.21
CA GLU A 749 -39.77 -31.54 16.31
C GLU A 749 -40.40 -32.41 17.42
N ALA A 750 -40.66 -31.86 18.61
CA ALA A 750 -41.31 -32.56 19.71
C ALA A 750 -42.82 -32.84 19.48
N SER A 751 -43.44 -32.17 18.50
CA SER A 751 -44.82 -32.43 18.09
C SER A 751 -44.91 -33.53 17.02
N THR A 752 -43.95 -33.60 16.09
CA THR A 752 -43.83 -34.71 15.12
C THR A 752 -43.45 -36.05 15.77
N GLU A 753 -42.54 -36.07 16.75
CA GLU A 753 -42.23 -37.32 17.48
C GLU A 753 -43.43 -37.84 18.31
N LYS A 754 -44.29 -36.94 18.80
CA LYS A 754 -45.53 -37.35 19.49
C LYS A 754 -46.63 -37.80 18.54
N GLU A 755 -46.63 -37.33 17.29
CA GLU A 755 -47.59 -37.75 16.28
C GLU A 755 -47.20 -39.12 15.67
N GLU A 756 -45.90 -39.40 15.48
CA GLU A 756 -45.40 -40.74 15.12
C GLU A 756 -45.57 -41.76 16.25
N ALA A 757 -45.28 -41.38 17.52
CA ALA A 757 -45.53 -42.26 18.67
C ALA A 757 -47.04 -42.52 18.94
N SER A 758 -47.93 -41.65 18.45
CA SER A 758 -49.39 -41.82 18.52
C SER A 758 -49.94 -42.70 17.39
N GLN A 759 -49.25 -42.83 16.26
CA GLN A 759 -49.67 -43.69 15.15
C GLN A 759 -49.25 -45.16 15.34
N ASP A 760 -48.12 -45.43 16.02
CA ASP A 760 -47.67 -46.81 16.32
C ASP A 760 -48.40 -47.48 17.50
N ALA A 761 -49.24 -46.75 18.24
CA ALA A 761 -49.98 -47.30 19.38
C ALA A 761 -51.41 -47.84 19.05
N THR A 762 -51.86 -47.79 17.78
CA THR A 762 -53.27 -48.11 17.44
C THR A 762 -53.47 -49.30 16.47
N ILE A 763 -52.47 -50.16 16.23
CA ILE A 763 -52.70 -51.44 15.53
C ILE A 763 -51.91 -52.59 16.17
N VAL A 764 -52.45 -53.18 17.26
CA VAL A 764 -52.43 -54.63 17.52
C VAL A 764 -53.63 -55.00 18.42
N VAL A 765 -54.69 -55.53 17.80
CA VAL A 765 -55.50 -56.66 18.33
C VAL A 765 -55.53 -57.71 17.23
#